data_AF-A0A970KL27-F1
#
_entry.id   AF-A0A970KL27-F1
#
_cell.length_a   1.000
_cell.length_b   1.000
_cell.length_c   1.000
_cell.angle_alpha   90.00
_cell.angle_beta   90.00
_cell.angle_gamma   90.00
#
_symmetry.space_group_name_H-M   'P 1'
#
loop_
_entity.id
_entity.type
_entity.pdbx_description
1 polymer ?
#
loop_
_entity_poly.entity_id
_entity_poly.type
_entity_poly.pdbx_seq_one_letter_code
_entity_poly.pdbx_strand_id
1 'polypeptide(L)'
;MKPLAIKTIPTALAAAFALGNLFAAGHPDFAGKPYVVEGELESLDVPVEGWRVSYPISRAEAPFYAYAKPTASNGVSGISISVTNAMVRGVEKKALRLELTHGFNGGNGDPVAAVKFPVNAQEYNVLSFKARVDVDEGLRPLIGDTTQMNGWSSATFARFFDDFGISAADGFTYPWAGDGVPATTFRNHDYPETRGEDGFADFVWDIPHEERTAFKGFLYGAIKELQFYYRTRKIPEGKKVVLTIADIQFTKGAHLRYDEPEKYAQWLDYVKNYKPDYSDSSKYLEPPETGRVKGRRPVLVQDGQPKAEIVVCLDYDKLKIDNWFAPTNRPMELKQSLGREVAWSREAAYTLQSLVRRITGATLPVVTAPSKERNVKIFLGAPWAERVFPKDIARLADLNDGGIDGFAVRTRGDNVYIFGPNPLGTRNGVYAFIENNTDIIWAMAEDPDGTIYTETKDLEVVWGDSLEKPAFVIRGWQGGKGPWQVANRSNYYGGWQGYTLAGGHYLSPQYYDRKEGLTNFNPLVSGKYGCVEPWGFDKDTKPGERTHQWHESHTLVCLSNPEFLKQSKERVPNVGHIRYSGTFMEVMGIDDNYGVCECPICTKPIQTLDGTLLTPEQDLELFYSCWLWGYINRLDDEIQKVFPGYITSSYAYMFAVKRPPIKLNKTVAPLLCTYYRKGHNEPIFAPVNQKWWKIYKDWAAHNARDLAMYDYYGLGFVMQPRAEVHKFDLLAQREIGFLRNSTEGFGSNQYLGSGDERWCMTRLEWDPDADVEQLHRYFNRRTYREAAPWIDKFRGTIRENWLRWPFSVTMTENREIAAMIRERGLEKELRGYLAEAQKAVKNEKSRRLLEKLVADFDFDLSCTSWNWPSKKMVEPMPKAPAMQTDADIAFTNEMAKAMRFVRAVAPDYATNVFINAMQDMRVSPALRQDQLVKFLHEFAKTDRNATAAKVLRIYRANNDDFAAKALGWSVFMNNRGGAAIRRMADAFASRGAWEDVAALFDAWANWDGKMLPVGLRLGRQREKMNRLRGAAGKSPAAKALYDKHLPAYLKLLEECAKNGATSEDRGEARLDLLSLRRDTLDAEARAAALRAIYTDKFMQNKTRARAVAMAPAICTYDGATDWEQVKSLAFEALASGDWSGMYPHFYSKSRKNDTRIGTIAGLAKKAVEADRKDVARDLLEICARTLGFFADGTLADAGDNNQADYDLRLKALTNALNTCEGKLPTRP
;
A
#
# COMPACT_ATOMS: atom_id res chain seq x y z
N MET A 1 45.18 -26.02 12.16
CA MET A 1 45.41 -24.58 11.95
C MET A 1 46.73 -24.22 12.59
N LYS A 2 47.62 -23.51 11.88
CA LYS A 2 48.73 -22.79 12.52
C LYS A 2 48.12 -21.69 13.42
N PRO A 3 48.79 -21.27 14.52
CA PRO A 3 48.28 -20.19 15.37
C PRO A 3 48.01 -18.95 14.51
N LEU A 4 46.79 -18.41 14.63
CA LEU A 4 46.43 -17.10 14.08
C LEU A 4 47.42 -16.07 14.65
N ALA A 5 47.97 -15.21 13.80
CA ALA A 5 48.80 -14.11 14.28
C ALA A 5 47.87 -13.11 14.99
N ILE A 6 47.94 -13.07 16.32
CA ILE A 6 47.17 -12.15 17.15
C ILE A 6 48.03 -10.90 17.39
N LYS A 7 47.47 -9.72 17.11
CA LYS A 7 48.09 -8.41 17.42
C LYS A 7 47.29 -7.76 18.55
N THR A 8 47.95 -7.23 19.58
CA THR A 8 47.33 -6.63 20.79
C THR A 8 47.87 -5.23 21.10
N ILE A 9 47.00 -4.29 21.46
CA ILE A 9 47.37 -2.94 21.94
C ILE A 9 46.74 -2.66 23.32
N PRO A 10 47.54 -2.44 24.39
CA PRO A 10 47.05 -2.17 25.74
C PRO A 10 46.16 -0.93 25.87
N THR A 11 45.20 -0.98 26.81
CA THR A 11 44.15 0.03 27.04
C THR A 11 44.67 1.47 27.25
N ALA A 12 45.85 1.64 27.88
CA ALA A 12 46.45 2.95 28.12
C ALA A 12 46.95 3.65 26.85
N LEU A 13 47.33 2.88 25.81
CA LEU A 13 47.67 3.42 24.49
C LEU A 13 46.42 3.58 23.61
N ALA A 14 45.45 2.65 23.71
CA ALA A 14 44.16 2.71 22.99
C ALA A 14 43.41 4.04 23.21
N ALA A 15 43.38 4.55 24.45
CA ALA A 15 42.74 5.83 24.79
C ALA A 15 43.48 7.06 24.21
N ALA A 16 44.81 6.98 24.05
CA ALA A 16 45.61 8.04 23.43
C ALA A 16 45.45 8.06 21.89
N PHE A 17 45.19 6.92 21.26
CA PHE A 17 44.96 6.80 19.81
C PHE A 17 43.67 7.47 19.34
N ALA A 18 42.63 7.52 20.19
CA ALA A 18 41.38 8.24 19.93
C ALA A 18 41.55 9.78 19.87
N LEU A 19 42.68 10.33 20.35
CA LEU A 19 42.96 11.76 20.46
C LEU A 19 43.99 12.30 19.45
N GLY A 20 44.47 11.47 18.52
CA GLY A 20 45.21 11.92 17.33
C GLY A 20 46.70 11.56 17.28
N ASN A 21 47.11 11.10 16.09
CA ASN A 21 48.47 11.14 15.49
C ASN A 21 49.57 10.15 15.91
N LEU A 22 49.28 8.91 16.32
CA LEU A 22 50.28 7.84 16.22
C LEU A 22 49.70 6.57 15.60
N PHE A 23 50.38 6.03 14.58
CA PHE A 23 50.03 4.77 13.91
C PHE A 23 50.90 3.64 14.48
N ALA A 24 50.29 2.60 15.04
CA ALA A 24 50.97 1.33 15.27
C ALA A 24 50.84 0.46 14.00
N ALA A 25 51.95 -0.09 13.52
CA ALA A 25 51.99 -0.88 12.29
C ALA A 25 51.18 -2.19 12.46
N GLY A 26 49.89 -2.18 12.12
CA GLY A 26 49.11 -3.40 11.95
C GLY A 26 47.65 -3.43 12.38
N HIS A 27 47.08 -2.36 12.97
CA HIS A 27 45.64 -2.26 13.32
C HIS A 27 44.88 -1.29 12.40
N PRO A 28 43.53 -1.39 12.33
CA PRO A 28 42.70 -0.46 11.57
C PRO A 28 42.76 0.96 12.16
N ASP A 29 42.71 1.97 11.29
CA ASP A 29 42.60 3.36 11.71
C ASP A 29 41.12 3.68 11.98
N PHE A 30 40.78 3.98 13.24
CA PHE A 30 39.45 4.41 13.66
C PHE A 30 39.34 5.94 13.82
N ALA A 31 40.45 6.68 13.71
CA ALA A 31 40.44 8.12 13.91
C ALA A 31 39.66 8.82 12.78
N GLY A 32 38.82 9.79 13.14
CA GLY A 32 37.95 10.50 12.18
C GLY A 32 36.75 9.71 11.68
N LYS A 33 36.60 8.43 12.08
CA LYS A 33 35.46 7.56 11.73
C LYS A 33 34.41 7.54 12.85
N PRO A 34 33.16 7.13 12.60
CA PRO A 34 32.09 7.06 13.61
C PRO A 34 32.25 5.85 14.56
N TYR A 35 33.48 5.52 14.99
CA TYR A 35 33.79 4.37 15.81
C TYR A 35 34.30 4.80 17.18
N VAL A 36 34.05 3.95 18.18
CA VAL A 36 34.58 4.07 19.54
C VAL A 36 35.47 2.86 19.79
N VAL A 37 36.62 3.11 20.42
CA VAL A 37 37.53 2.05 20.87
C VAL A 37 37.31 1.86 22.37
N GLU A 38 36.88 0.67 22.76
CA GLU A 38 36.61 0.29 24.14
C GLU A 38 37.45 -0.93 24.51
N GLY A 39 38.43 -0.74 25.40
CA GLY A 39 39.30 -1.80 25.88
C GLY A 39 40.58 -2.02 25.06
N GLU A 40 41.08 -3.26 25.07
CA GLU A 40 42.27 -3.68 24.33
C GLU A 40 41.89 -4.03 22.89
N LEU A 41 42.59 -3.46 21.90
CA LEU A 41 42.38 -3.83 20.51
C LEU A 41 43.10 -5.14 20.20
N GLU A 42 42.36 -6.13 19.74
CA GLU A 42 42.91 -7.41 19.26
C GLU A 42 42.40 -7.71 17.85
N SER A 43 43.33 -7.98 16.92
CA SER A 43 43.01 -8.22 15.51
C SER A 43 43.48 -9.60 15.03
N LEU A 44 42.63 -10.27 14.25
CA LEU A 44 42.91 -11.51 13.52
C LEU A 44 43.12 -11.20 12.04
N ASP A 45 44.32 -11.47 11.52
CA ASP A 45 44.62 -11.32 10.09
C ASP A 45 44.00 -12.47 9.27
N VAL A 46 43.19 -12.12 8.26
CA VAL A 46 42.73 -13.07 7.24
C VAL A 46 43.83 -13.20 6.18
N PRO A 47 44.32 -14.43 5.90
CA PRO A 47 45.39 -14.61 4.92
C PRO A 47 44.93 -14.22 3.52
N VAL A 48 45.86 -13.63 2.74
CA VAL A 48 45.65 -13.37 1.30
C VAL A 48 45.86 -14.64 0.47
N GLU A 49 46.52 -15.67 1.02
CA GLU A 49 46.62 -17.00 0.45
C GLU A 49 45.37 -17.86 0.76
N GLY A 50 45.02 -18.80 -0.14
CA GLY A 50 43.96 -19.79 0.09
C GLY A 50 42.56 -19.40 -0.39
N TRP A 51 42.41 -18.20 -0.97
CA TRP A 51 41.20 -17.78 -1.67
C TRP A 51 40.95 -18.63 -2.92
N ARG A 52 39.69 -18.98 -3.17
CA ARG A 52 39.27 -19.81 -4.31
C ARG A 52 37.99 -19.30 -4.94
N VAL A 53 37.77 -19.63 -6.21
CA VAL A 53 36.46 -19.47 -6.83
C VAL A 53 35.52 -20.54 -6.28
N SER A 54 34.37 -20.13 -5.75
CA SER A 54 33.32 -20.99 -5.23
C SER A 54 32.01 -20.71 -5.92
N TYR A 55 31.23 -21.76 -6.21
CA TYR A 55 29.93 -21.64 -6.87
C TYR A 55 28.80 -21.84 -5.85
N PRO A 56 27.69 -21.08 -5.97
CA PRO A 56 26.52 -21.28 -5.14
C PRO A 56 25.87 -22.65 -5.39
N ILE A 57 25.15 -23.12 -4.38
CA ILE A 57 24.38 -24.35 -4.43
C ILE A 57 23.03 -24.06 -5.10
N SER A 58 22.51 -24.97 -5.92
CA SER A 58 21.19 -24.76 -6.53
C SER A 58 20.07 -24.77 -5.46
N ARG A 59 19.10 -23.84 -5.57
CA ARG A 59 17.94 -23.79 -4.67
C ARG A 59 17.10 -25.07 -4.66
N ALA A 60 17.14 -25.85 -5.75
CA ALA A 60 16.40 -27.10 -5.89
C ALA A 60 17.04 -28.26 -5.13
N GLU A 61 18.37 -28.25 -4.95
CA GLU A 61 19.13 -29.32 -4.31
C GLU A 61 19.48 -29.03 -2.84
N ALA A 62 19.21 -27.82 -2.36
CA ALA A 62 19.26 -27.44 -0.94
C ALA A 62 17.84 -27.31 -0.37
N PRO A 63 17.06 -28.41 -0.20
CA PRO A 63 15.74 -28.34 0.42
C PRO A 63 15.79 -27.83 1.86
N PHE A 64 16.99 -27.86 2.45
CA PHE A 64 17.35 -27.28 3.74
C PHE A 64 18.74 -26.67 3.60
N TYR A 65 19.01 -25.59 4.31
CA TYR A 65 20.25 -24.80 4.28
C TYR A 65 21.55 -25.53 4.69
N ALA A 66 21.57 -26.87 4.66
CA ALA A 66 22.77 -27.68 4.77
C ALA A 66 23.40 -27.87 3.38
N TYR A 67 24.72 -27.64 3.29
CA TYR A 67 25.55 -27.78 2.10
C TYR A 67 25.20 -29.00 1.19
N ALA A 68 24.41 -28.78 0.15
CA ALA A 68 24.33 -29.72 -0.98
C ALA A 68 25.55 -29.53 -1.91
N LYS A 69 25.84 -30.53 -2.74
CA LYS A 69 27.01 -30.49 -3.64
C LYS A 69 26.88 -29.34 -4.64
N PRO A 70 27.96 -28.60 -4.94
CA PRO A 70 27.94 -27.58 -5.98
C PRO A 70 27.45 -28.19 -7.29
N THR A 71 26.50 -27.55 -7.96
CA THR A 71 26.22 -27.89 -9.36
C THR A 71 27.45 -27.48 -10.17
N ALA A 72 28.09 -28.46 -10.82
CA ALA A 72 29.13 -28.15 -11.80
C ALA A 72 28.49 -27.31 -12.90
N SER A 73 28.81 -26.01 -12.96
CA SER A 73 28.45 -25.20 -14.11
C SER A 73 29.50 -25.43 -15.19
N ASN A 74 29.06 -25.68 -16.43
CA ASN A 74 29.96 -25.77 -17.60
C ASN A 74 30.42 -24.36 -18.06
N GLY A 75 30.44 -23.38 -17.15
CA GLY A 75 30.60 -21.96 -17.43
C GLY A 75 31.96 -21.38 -17.04
N VAL A 76 32.26 -20.20 -17.56
CA VAL A 76 33.49 -19.45 -17.24
C VAL A 76 33.18 -18.48 -16.09
N SER A 77 33.86 -18.61 -14.95
CA SER A 77 33.60 -17.74 -13.78
C SER A 77 33.85 -16.27 -14.07
N GLY A 78 34.85 -15.98 -14.92
CA GLY A 78 35.38 -14.63 -15.12
C GLY A 78 36.17 -14.11 -13.90
N ILE A 79 36.58 -14.97 -12.96
CA ILE A 79 37.34 -14.60 -11.77
C ILE A 79 38.70 -15.31 -11.77
N SER A 80 39.78 -14.53 -11.77
CA SER A 80 41.15 -15.00 -11.52
C SER A 80 41.64 -14.47 -10.18
N ILE A 81 42.26 -15.34 -9.38
CA ILE A 81 42.69 -15.04 -8.00
C ILE A 81 44.21 -15.20 -7.93
N SER A 82 44.89 -14.17 -7.44
CA SER A 82 46.35 -14.16 -7.25
C SER A 82 46.75 -13.36 -6.01
N VAL A 83 48.00 -13.51 -5.57
CA VAL A 83 48.61 -12.68 -4.52
C VAL A 83 49.68 -11.81 -5.17
N THR A 84 49.67 -10.51 -4.87
CA THR A 84 50.64 -9.53 -5.39
C THR A 84 51.27 -8.75 -4.24
N ASN A 85 52.43 -8.13 -4.49
CA ASN A 85 52.89 -7.03 -3.65
C ASN A 85 52.25 -5.73 -4.15
N ALA A 86 51.73 -4.91 -3.25
CA ALA A 86 51.14 -3.60 -3.53
C ALA A 86 51.70 -2.56 -2.56
N MET A 87 51.98 -1.36 -3.06
CA MET A 87 52.31 -0.21 -2.21
C MET A 87 51.01 0.33 -1.61
N VAL A 88 50.87 0.22 -0.30
CA VAL A 88 49.71 0.69 0.46
C VAL A 88 50.21 1.71 1.49
N ARG A 89 49.83 2.97 1.31
CA ARG A 89 50.25 4.13 2.12
C ARG A 89 51.77 4.21 2.27
N GLY A 90 52.50 4.03 1.16
CA GLY A 90 53.97 4.08 1.14
C GLY A 90 54.68 2.85 1.70
N VAL A 91 53.95 1.79 2.06
CA VAL A 91 54.52 0.53 2.57
C VAL A 91 54.19 -0.63 1.62
N GLU A 92 55.18 -1.42 1.23
CA GLU A 92 54.95 -2.64 0.43
C GLU A 92 54.26 -3.72 1.27
N LYS A 93 53.12 -4.21 0.80
CA LYS A 93 52.33 -5.25 1.46
C LYS A 93 51.89 -6.33 0.49
N LYS A 94 51.76 -7.57 0.99
CA LYS A 94 51.03 -8.61 0.26
C LYS A 94 49.55 -8.26 0.19
N ALA A 95 48.96 -8.39 -0.99
CA ALA A 95 47.56 -8.10 -1.26
C ALA A 95 46.91 -9.23 -2.07
N LEU A 96 45.63 -9.49 -1.78
CA LEU A 96 44.76 -10.31 -2.62
C LEU A 96 44.42 -9.53 -3.88
N ARG A 97 44.67 -10.11 -5.05
CA ARG A 97 44.34 -9.53 -6.35
C ARG A 97 43.32 -10.40 -7.07
N LEU A 98 42.13 -9.84 -7.30
CA LEU A 98 41.05 -10.46 -8.06
C LEU A 98 40.96 -9.78 -9.43
N GLU A 99 41.36 -10.48 -10.49
CA GLU A 99 41.16 -10.00 -11.87
C GLU A 99 39.85 -10.56 -12.42
N LEU A 100 38.95 -9.65 -12.76
CA LEU A 100 37.57 -9.94 -13.13
C LEU A 100 37.36 -9.64 -14.61
N THR A 101 36.92 -10.61 -15.39
CA THR A 101 36.62 -10.50 -16.83
C THR A 101 35.18 -10.94 -17.11
N HIS A 102 34.73 -10.84 -18.36
CA HIS A 102 33.43 -11.39 -18.75
C HIS A 102 33.32 -12.87 -18.35
N GLY A 103 32.27 -13.22 -17.61
CA GLY A 103 31.97 -14.58 -17.18
C GLY A 103 30.54 -14.98 -17.56
N PHE A 104 30.30 -16.29 -17.75
CA PHE A 104 28.98 -16.82 -18.07
C PHE A 104 28.78 -18.22 -17.47
N ASN A 105 27.78 -18.37 -16.61
CA ASN A 105 27.49 -19.60 -15.85
C ASN A 105 26.17 -20.29 -16.24
N GLY A 106 25.69 -20.11 -17.47
CA GLY A 106 24.49 -20.83 -17.95
C GLY A 106 23.20 -20.56 -17.16
N GLY A 107 23.12 -19.44 -16.43
CA GLY A 107 21.97 -19.05 -15.62
C GLY A 107 21.95 -19.58 -14.17
N ASN A 108 22.89 -20.43 -13.78
CA ASN A 108 22.97 -21.03 -12.43
C ASN A 108 23.90 -20.23 -11.51
N GLY A 109 23.40 -19.14 -10.92
CA GLY A 109 24.13 -18.35 -9.91
C GLY A 109 25.43 -17.69 -10.40
N ASP A 110 25.86 -16.66 -9.69
CA ASP A 110 27.10 -15.94 -9.91
C ASP A 110 28.20 -16.52 -8.98
N PRO A 111 29.46 -16.69 -9.43
CA PRO A 111 30.52 -17.25 -8.60
C PRO A 111 31.04 -16.21 -7.60
N VAL A 112 31.64 -16.67 -6.51
CA VAL A 112 32.24 -15.81 -5.46
C VAL A 112 33.70 -16.18 -5.23
N ALA A 113 34.53 -15.21 -4.85
CA ALA A 113 35.85 -15.47 -4.28
C ALA A 113 35.68 -15.74 -2.78
N ALA A 114 36.10 -16.91 -2.30
CA ALA A 114 35.87 -17.32 -0.91
C ALA A 114 37.12 -17.88 -0.24
N VAL A 115 37.27 -17.64 1.06
CA VAL A 115 38.32 -18.21 1.91
C VAL A 115 37.70 -18.84 3.15
N LYS A 116 38.23 -20.00 3.57
CA LYS A 116 37.85 -20.63 4.84
C LYS A 116 38.51 -19.86 5.98
N PHE A 117 37.70 -19.20 6.79
CA PHE A 117 38.16 -18.43 7.94
C PHE A 117 37.07 -18.46 9.02
N PRO A 118 37.06 -19.51 9.86
CA PRO A 118 36.11 -19.59 10.95
C PRO A 118 36.34 -18.46 11.96
N VAL A 119 35.33 -17.63 12.21
CA VAL A 119 35.42 -16.50 13.14
C VAL A 119 34.07 -16.23 13.79
N ASN A 120 34.09 -15.78 15.04
CA ASN A 120 32.90 -15.30 15.73
C ASN A 120 32.85 -13.77 15.62
N ALA A 121 31.97 -13.25 14.76
CA ALA A 121 31.77 -11.82 14.55
C ALA A 121 30.93 -11.14 15.66
N GLN A 122 30.52 -11.86 16.70
CA GLN A 122 30.06 -11.23 17.94
C GLN A 122 31.22 -10.83 18.85
N GLU A 123 32.36 -11.52 18.74
CA GLU A 123 33.56 -11.19 19.50
C GLU A 123 34.48 -10.28 18.69
N TYR A 124 34.88 -10.71 17.49
CA TYR A 124 35.66 -9.90 16.55
C TYR A 124 34.71 -9.24 15.54
N ASN A 125 34.00 -8.23 16.02
CA ASN A 125 32.84 -7.64 15.36
C ASN A 125 33.16 -6.73 14.17
N VAL A 126 34.35 -6.13 14.14
CA VAL A 126 34.73 -5.19 13.07
C VAL A 126 35.51 -5.90 11.98
N LEU A 127 34.93 -5.99 10.78
CA LEU A 127 35.66 -6.36 9.57
C LEU A 127 36.23 -5.10 8.93
N SER A 128 37.54 -5.11 8.69
CA SER A 128 38.22 -4.01 8.01
C SER A 128 39.24 -4.50 7.00
N PHE A 129 39.45 -3.70 5.95
CA PHE A 129 40.51 -3.92 4.96
C PHE A 129 40.77 -2.63 4.19
N LYS A 130 41.82 -2.62 3.37
CA LYS A 130 42.09 -1.56 2.39
C LYS A 130 41.87 -2.11 1.01
N ALA A 131 41.08 -1.44 0.18
CA ALA A 131 40.91 -1.87 -1.20
C ALA A 131 41.07 -0.73 -2.20
N ARG A 132 41.58 -1.11 -3.36
CA ARG A 132 41.59 -0.31 -4.58
C ARG A 132 40.86 -1.09 -5.67
N VAL A 133 40.02 -0.39 -6.43
CA VAL A 133 39.30 -0.95 -7.56
C VAL A 133 39.79 -0.26 -8.85
N ASP A 134 40.52 -1.00 -9.66
CA ASP A 134 41.00 -0.53 -10.96
C ASP A 134 39.97 -0.93 -12.04
N VAL A 135 39.47 0.05 -12.76
CA VAL A 135 38.42 -0.12 -13.77
C VAL A 135 38.95 0.29 -15.14
N ASP A 136 38.84 -0.59 -16.13
CA ASP A 136 39.28 -0.29 -17.50
C ASP A 136 38.56 0.93 -18.10
N GLU A 137 39.26 1.65 -18.98
CA GLU A 137 38.72 2.79 -19.71
C GLU A 137 37.43 2.42 -20.46
N GLY A 138 36.41 3.28 -20.35
CA GLY A 138 35.11 3.05 -20.97
C GLY A 138 34.19 2.11 -20.19
N LEU A 139 34.49 1.79 -18.92
CA LEU A 139 33.51 1.30 -17.95
C LEU A 139 33.12 2.46 -17.01
N ARG A 140 31.88 2.50 -16.52
CA ARG A 140 31.40 3.58 -15.61
C ARG A 140 31.69 3.23 -14.15
N PRO A 141 32.64 3.90 -13.49
CA PRO A 141 32.69 3.91 -12.04
C PRO A 141 31.49 4.68 -11.49
N LEU A 142 31.17 4.44 -10.23
CA LEU A 142 30.43 5.34 -9.37
C LEU A 142 31.23 6.65 -9.32
N ILE A 143 30.67 7.72 -9.90
CA ILE A 143 31.40 8.99 -10.02
C ILE A 143 31.38 9.69 -8.66
N GLY A 144 32.55 10.15 -8.20
CA GLY A 144 32.72 10.82 -6.91
C GLY A 144 32.94 9.85 -5.76
N ASP A 145 32.38 10.20 -4.60
CA ASP A 145 32.52 9.49 -3.33
C ASP A 145 31.15 9.12 -2.73
N THR A 146 30.11 9.07 -3.57
CA THR A 146 28.76 8.65 -3.17
C THR A 146 28.77 7.17 -2.76
N THR A 147 27.95 6.80 -1.78
CA THR A 147 27.73 5.39 -1.44
C THR A 147 26.84 4.73 -2.49
N GLN A 148 26.95 3.40 -2.61
CA GLN A 148 26.03 2.64 -3.43
C GLN A 148 24.62 2.67 -2.81
N MET A 149 23.60 2.78 -3.66
CA MET A 149 22.21 2.81 -3.20
C MET A 149 21.83 1.50 -2.56
N ASN A 150 21.13 1.61 -1.46
CA ASN A 150 20.72 0.47 -0.68
C ASN A 150 19.50 -0.16 -1.46
N GLY A 151 19.45 -1.43 -1.93
CA GLY A 151 18.31 -2.00 -2.75
C GLY A 151 17.86 -3.49 -2.58
N TRP A 152 16.73 -3.88 -3.22
CA TRP A 152 16.31 -5.28 -3.48
C TRP A 152 17.01 -5.87 -4.73
N SER A 153 17.09 -5.16 -5.86
CA SER A 153 17.65 -5.73 -7.10
C SER A 153 19.17 -5.67 -7.14
N SER A 154 19.77 -6.85 -7.34
CA SER A 154 21.17 -7.05 -7.71
C SER A 154 21.64 -6.21 -8.91
N ALA A 155 20.74 -5.78 -9.81
CA ALA A 155 21.11 -4.93 -10.94
C ALA A 155 21.43 -3.50 -10.55
N THR A 156 20.79 -2.97 -9.50
CA THR A 156 21.12 -1.63 -8.98
C THR A 156 22.55 -1.60 -8.46
N PHE A 157 22.95 -2.63 -7.71
CA PHE A 157 24.33 -2.81 -7.25
C PHE A 157 25.30 -3.07 -8.42
N ALA A 158 24.85 -3.82 -9.42
CA ALA A 158 25.66 -4.18 -10.57
C ALA A 158 25.81 -3.06 -11.61
N ARG A 159 25.17 -1.89 -11.47
CA ARG A 159 25.23 -0.85 -12.51
C ARG A 159 26.58 -0.13 -12.62
N PHE A 160 27.39 -0.17 -11.56
CA PHE A 160 28.72 0.45 -11.49
C PHE A 160 29.83 -0.60 -11.46
N PHE A 161 31.01 -0.25 -11.94
CA PHE A 161 32.13 -1.19 -12.13
C PHE A 161 33.20 -1.13 -11.03
N ASP A 162 33.10 -0.19 -10.11
CA ASP A 162 34.06 0.11 -9.04
C ASP A 162 33.53 -0.20 -7.63
N ASP A 163 32.55 -1.10 -7.54
CA ASP A 163 32.01 -1.61 -6.27
C ASP A 163 31.86 -3.14 -6.34
N PHE A 164 31.97 -3.79 -5.18
CA PHE A 164 31.91 -5.24 -5.03
C PHE A 164 31.22 -5.63 -3.72
N GLY A 165 30.65 -6.84 -3.70
CA GLY A 165 29.91 -7.36 -2.55
C GLY A 165 30.82 -8.04 -1.52
N ILE A 166 30.45 -7.92 -0.25
CA ILE A 166 31.06 -8.59 0.89
C ILE A 166 29.98 -9.42 1.59
N SER A 167 30.28 -10.69 1.91
CA SER A 167 29.37 -11.60 2.61
C SER A 167 30.13 -12.66 3.39
N ALA A 168 29.41 -13.43 4.20
CA ALA A 168 29.93 -14.64 4.83
C ALA A 168 28.99 -15.84 4.61
N ALA A 169 29.52 -17.05 4.77
CA ALA A 169 28.75 -18.28 4.84
C ALA A 169 28.92 -18.94 6.22
N ASP A 170 27.81 -19.30 6.85
CA ASP A 170 27.75 -19.91 8.20
C ASP A 170 27.36 -21.41 8.18
N GLY A 171 26.76 -21.88 7.08
CA GLY A 171 26.29 -23.26 6.91
C GLY A 171 24.97 -23.61 7.61
N PHE A 172 24.27 -22.62 8.15
CA PHE A 172 22.92 -22.69 8.71
C PHE A 172 21.91 -21.87 7.89
N THR A 173 22.37 -20.82 7.22
CA THR A 173 21.59 -19.94 6.34
C THR A 173 22.05 -20.12 4.88
N TYR A 174 21.22 -19.66 3.93
CA TYR A 174 21.57 -19.75 2.51
C TYR A 174 22.67 -18.74 2.14
N PRO A 175 23.72 -19.14 1.39
CA PRO A 175 24.76 -18.22 0.94
C PRO A 175 24.28 -17.35 -0.23
N TRP A 176 23.52 -16.29 0.09
CA TRP A 176 22.85 -15.42 -0.88
C TRP A 176 23.76 -14.66 -1.85
N ALA A 177 25.04 -14.50 -1.50
CA ALA A 177 26.03 -13.82 -2.35
C ALA A 177 26.09 -14.42 -3.76
N GLY A 178 26.01 -15.74 -3.91
CA GLY A 178 26.02 -16.38 -5.22
C GLY A 178 24.71 -16.25 -6.01
N ASP A 179 23.61 -15.82 -5.40
CA ASP A 179 22.40 -15.39 -6.13
C ASP A 179 22.44 -13.89 -6.50
N GLY A 180 23.61 -13.26 -6.31
CA GLY A 180 23.83 -11.85 -6.56
C GLY A 180 23.33 -10.91 -5.48
N VAL A 181 23.16 -11.42 -4.26
CA VAL A 181 22.70 -10.67 -3.08
C VAL A 181 23.75 -10.81 -1.95
N PRO A 182 24.90 -10.10 -2.04
CA PRO A 182 25.90 -10.09 -0.98
C PRO A 182 25.33 -9.41 0.27
N ALA A 183 25.86 -9.67 1.47
CA ALA A 183 25.35 -9.04 2.70
C ALA A 183 25.49 -7.50 2.67
N THR A 184 26.68 -7.00 2.29
CA THR A 184 26.95 -5.58 2.11
C THR A 184 27.81 -5.31 0.85
N THR A 185 28.13 -4.05 0.56
CA THR A 185 29.08 -3.66 -0.51
C THR A 185 30.19 -2.77 0.01
N PHE A 186 31.29 -2.69 -0.74
CA PHE A 186 32.48 -1.93 -0.36
C PHE A 186 32.16 -0.45 -0.18
N ARG A 187 31.45 0.15 -1.13
CA ARG A 187 31.09 1.58 -1.12
C ARG A 187 30.10 2.00 -0.03
N ASN A 188 29.55 1.08 0.75
CA ASN A 188 28.66 1.42 1.86
C ASN A 188 29.40 1.60 3.19
N HIS A 189 30.62 1.09 3.28
CA HIS A 189 31.44 1.14 4.49
C HIS A 189 32.88 1.57 4.18
N ASP A 190 33.13 2.13 2.99
CA ASP A 190 34.41 2.76 2.67
C ASP A 190 34.46 4.19 3.20
N TYR A 191 35.69 4.71 3.34
CA TYR A 191 35.98 6.08 3.75
C TYR A 191 36.73 6.76 2.62
N PRO A 192 36.03 7.35 1.64
CA PRO A 192 36.64 7.87 0.43
C PRO A 192 37.69 8.96 0.68
N GLU A 193 37.54 9.74 1.74
CA GLU A 193 38.51 10.74 2.20
C GLU A 193 39.87 10.15 2.60
N THR A 194 39.94 8.84 2.85
CA THR A 194 41.19 8.11 3.11
C THR A 194 41.94 7.68 1.85
N ARG A 195 41.36 7.92 0.67
CA ARG A 195 41.93 7.54 -0.63
C ARG A 195 43.17 8.39 -0.94
N GLY A 196 44.35 7.78 -0.80
CA GLY A 196 45.63 8.40 -1.15
C GLY A 196 45.94 8.34 -2.65
N GLU A 197 47.14 8.81 -3.02
CA GLU A 197 47.65 8.73 -4.41
C GLU A 197 47.79 7.27 -4.92
N ASP A 198 47.88 6.30 -4.01
CA ASP A 198 47.94 4.87 -4.32
C ASP A 198 46.57 4.25 -4.69
N GLY A 199 45.48 5.01 -4.49
CA GLY A 199 44.10 4.64 -4.82
C GLY A 199 43.40 3.76 -3.77
N PHE A 200 44.03 3.45 -2.64
CA PHE A 200 43.42 2.61 -1.60
C PHE A 200 42.52 3.42 -0.67
N ALA A 201 41.28 2.97 -0.47
CA ALA A 201 40.38 3.47 0.58
C ALA A 201 40.23 2.43 1.69
N ASP A 202 40.03 2.90 2.92
CA ASP A 202 39.70 2.05 4.06
C ASP A 202 38.24 1.58 3.99
N PHE A 203 38.02 0.31 4.28
CA PHE A 203 36.72 -0.28 4.60
C PHE A 203 36.68 -0.64 6.08
N VAL A 204 35.61 -0.27 6.77
CA VAL A 204 35.38 -0.64 8.18
C VAL A 204 33.88 -0.89 8.38
N TRP A 205 33.52 -2.12 8.74
CA TRP A 205 32.14 -2.53 8.98
C TRP A 205 31.99 -3.20 10.34
N ASP A 206 31.15 -2.64 11.21
CA ASP A 206 30.72 -3.27 12.45
C ASP A 206 29.56 -4.24 12.17
N ILE A 207 29.88 -5.52 11.99
CA ILE A 207 28.95 -6.54 11.45
C ILE A 207 27.60 -6.61 12.22
N PRO A 208 27.58 -6.59 13.57
CA PRO A 208 26.32 -6.67 14.31
C PRO A 208 25.58 -5.33 14.42
N HIS A 209 26.29 -4.19 14.41
CA HIS A 209 25.73 -2.89 14.83
C HIS A 209 25.56 -1.88 13.69
N GLU A 210 26.02 -2.18 12.49
CA GLU A 210 25.93 -1.27 11.34
C GLU A 210 25.03 -1.84 10.25
N GLU A 211 24.19 -0.99 9.64
CA GLU A 211 23.26 -1.38 8.58
C GLU A 211 24.00 -1.99 7.38
N ARG A 212 23.54 -3.16 6.91
CA ARG A 212 24.05 -3.83 5.71
C ARG A 212 23.34 -3.35 4.43
N THR A 213 23.99 -3.36 3.26
CA THR A 213 23.32 -2.90 2.02
C THR A 213 22.27 -3.85 1.45
N ALA A 214 22.30 -5.14 1.74
CA ALA A 214 21.31 -6.08 1.18
C ALA A 214 20.37 -6.68 2.22
N PHE A 215 19.28 -7.26 1.75
CA PHE A 215 18.21 -7.80 2.60
C PHE A 215 18.52 -9.19 3.16
N LYS A 216 19.70 -9.76 2.92
CA LYS A 216 20.07 -11.12 3.35
C LYS A 216 21.32 -11.12 4.21
N GLY A 217 21.24 -11.78 5.35
CA GLY A 217 22.28 -11.90 6.35
C GLY A 217 22.90 -13.28 6.46
N PHE A 218 23.70 -13.42 7.51
CA PHE A 218 24.35 -14.63 7.98
C PHE A 218 24.45 -14.59 9.51
N LEU A 219 24.67 -15.74 10.15
CA LEU A 219 24.82 -15.89 11.59
C LEU A 219 26.18 -15.38 12.05
N TYR A 220 26.20 -14.32 12.87
CA TYR A 220 27.43 -13.65 13.28
C TYR A 220 28.38 -14.57 14.08
N GLY A 221 27.81 -15.42 14.93
CA GLY A 221 28.57 -16.32 15.80
C GLY A 221 29.20 -17.54 15.12
N ALA A 222 28.90 -17.79 13.85
CA ALA A 222 29.21 -19.07 13.19
C ALA A 222 29.77 -18.91 11.77
N ILE A 223 30.45 -17.79 11.47
CA ILE A 223 31.07 -17.60 10.16
C ILE A 223 32.09 -18.71 9.91
N LYS A 224 31.98 -19.36 8.75
CA LYS A 224 32.92 -20.40 8.28
C LYS A 224 33.78 -19.92 7.11
N GLU A 225 33.20 -19.12 6.23
CA GLU A 225 33.88 -18.57 5.05
C GLU A 225 33.58 -17.09 4.88
N LEU A 226 34.60 -16.30 4.57
CA LEU A 226 34.47 -14.93 4.08
C LEU A 226 34.39 -14.95 2.55
N GLN A 227 33.50 -14.12 1.97
CA GLN A 227 33.18 -14.12 0.55
C GLN A 227 33.21 -12.70 -0.04
N PHE A 228 33.89 -12.55 -1.18
CA PHE A 228 33.79 -11.39 -2.05
C PHE A 228 33.03 -11.75 -3.32
N TYR A 229 32.02 -10.95 -3.64
CA TYR A 229 31.10 -11.16 -4.76
C TYR A 229 31.28 -10.07 -5.82
N TYR A 230 31.29 -10.48 -7.09
CA TYR A 230 31.20 -9.56 -8.21
C TYR A 230 30.46 -10.21 -9.38
N ARG A 231 29.54 -9.48 -10.00
CA ARG A 231 28.81 -9.95 -11.17
C ARG A 231 29.67 -9.88 -12.44
N THR A 232 30.47 -10.89 -12.72
CA THR A 232 31.40 -10.90 -13.87
C THR A 232 30.73 -10.83 -15.24
N ARG A 233 29.51 -11.37 -15.38
CA ARG A 233 28.70 -11.27 -16.63
C ARG A 233 28.39 -9.84 -17.07
N LYS A 234 28.53 -8.87 -16.16
CA LYS A 234 28.30 -7.45 -16.43
C LYS A 234 29.47 -6.78 -17.16
N ILE A 235 30.65 -7.39 -17.12
CA ILE A 235 31.88 -6.88 -17.73
C ILE A 235 31.81 -7.16 -19.23
N PRO A 236 31.96 -6.15 -20.12
CA PRO A 236 32.04 -6.37 -21.56
C PRO A 236 33.21 -7.29 -21.94
N GLU A 237 33.09 -8.02 -23.05
CA GLU A 237 34.19 -8.81 -23.59
C GLU A 237 35.44 -7.95 -23.85
N GLY A 238 36.62 -8.48 -23.52
CA GLY A 238 37.89 -7.78 -23.67
C GLY A 238 38.17 -6.67 -22.64
N LYS A 239 37.24 -6.39 -21.71
CA LYS A 239 37.44 -5.49 -20.57
C LYS A 239 37.67 -6.27 -19.28
N LYS A 240 38.28 -5.62 -18.30
CA LYS A 240 38.45 -6.16 -16.95
C LYS A 240 38.22 -5.11 -15.86
N VAL A 241 37.99 -5.63 -14.66
CA VAL A 241 38.02 -4.90 -13.39
C VAL A 241 38.98 -5.64 -12.47
N VAL A 242 39.83 -4.93 -11.75
CA VAL A 242 40.80 -5.52 -10.83
C VAL A 242 40.55 -5.01 -9.42
N LEU A 243 40.30 -5.94 -8.49
CA LEU A 243 40.21 -5.64 -7.06
C LEU A 243 41.56 -5.97 -6.42
N THR A 244 42.18 -5.00 -5.75
CA THR A 244 43.39 -5.22 -4.95
C THR A 244 43.06 -4.93 -3.49
N ILE A 245 43.16 -5.95 -2.62
CA ILE A 245 42.70 -5.90 -1.22
C ILE A 245 43.84 -6.29 -0.28
N ALA A 246 44.15 -5.43 0.68
CA ALA A 246 45.22 -5.62 1.67
C ALA A 246 44.70 -5.45 3.10
N ASP A 247 45.46 -5.93 4.08
CA ASP A 247 45.16 -5.81 5.52
C ASP A 247 43.75 -6.31 5.91
N ILE A 248 43.32 -7.47 5.40
CA ILE A 248 42.00 -8.02 5.76
C ILE A 248 42.04 -8.53 7.20
N GLN A 249 41.21 -7.94 8.07
CA GLN A 249 41.26 -8.16 9.50
C GLN A 249 39.88 -8.18 10.15
N PHE A 250 39.72 -9.05 11.14
CA PHE A 250 38.63 -8.98 12.12
C PHE A 250 39.18 -8.44 13.44
N THR A 251 38.58 -7.38 13.97
CA THR A 251 39.06 -6.70 15.19
C THR A 251 37.98 -6.70 16.27
N LYS A 252 38.40 -6.95 17.51
CA LYS A 252 37.60 -6.73 18.72
C LYS A 252 38.14 -5.53 19.51
N GLY A 253 37.30 -4.96 20.37
CA GLY A 253 37.63 -3.76 21.16
C GLY A 253 37.31 -2.44 20.46
N ALA A 254 36.60 -2.47 19.34
CA ALA A 254 36.04 -1.30 18.67
C ALA A 254 34.61 -1.58 18.19
N HIS A 255 33.77 -0.56 18.15
CA HIS A 255 32.40 -0.66 17.62
C HIS A 255 31.93 0.68 17.06
N LEU A 256 30.85 0.65 16.28
CA LEU A 256 30.17 1.84 15.80
C LEU A 256 29.68 2.68 16.98
N ARG A 257 29.84 4.00 16.92
CA ARG A 257 29.28 4.92 17.93
C ARG A 257 27.76 4.83 17.90
N TYR A 258 27.17 4.55 19.06
CA TYR A 258 25.72 4.47 19.22
C TYR A 258 25.12 5.87 19.36
N ASP A 259 24.08 6.17 18.57
CA ASP A 259 23.37 7.45 18.65
C ASP A 259 22.47 7.55 19.90
N GLU A 260 21.97 6.42 20.41
CA GLU A 260 21.04 6.34 21.55
C GLU A 260 21.51 5.29 22.59
N PRO A 261 22.73 5.43 23.15
CA PRO A 261 23.38 4.39 23.95
C PRO A 261 22.58 4.00 25.20
N GLU A 262 21.94 4.96 25.87
CA GLU A 262 21.14 4.72 27.06
C GLU A 262 19.88 3.88 26.75
N LYS A 263 19.19 4.19 25.66
CA LYS A 263 18.01 3.41 25.22
C LYS A 263 18.40 2.02 24.75
N TYR A 264 19.51 1.91 24.04
CA TYR A 264 20.02 0.60 23.62
C TYR A 264 20.43 -0.25 24.83
N ALA A 265 21.07 0.33 25.84
CA ALA A 265 21.38 -0.36 27.08
C ALA A 265 20.13 -0.89 27.79
N GLN A 266 19.01 -0.15 27.79
CA GLN A 266 17.73 -0.62 28.32
C GLN A 266 17.18 -1.83 27.55
N TRP A 267 17.28 -1.81 26.21
CA TRP A 267 16.92 -2.96 25.39
C TRP A 267 17.80 -4.19 25.68
N LEU A 268 19.12 -4.00 25.76
CA LEU A 268 20.05 -5.09 26.07
C LEU A 268 19.81 -5.66 27.47
N ASP A 269 19.51 -4.83 28.46
CA ASP A 269 19.15 -5.28 29.80
C ASP A 269 17.83 -6.07 29.79
N TYR A 270 16.82 -5.59 29.05
CA TYR A 270 15.58 -6.33 28.84
C TYR A 270 15.84 -7.71 28.22
N VAL A 271 16.60 -7.78 27.12
CA VAL A 271 16.92 -9.05 26.43
C VAL A 271 17.71 -9.98 27.36
N LYS A 272 18.70 -9.47 28.07
CA LYS A 272 19.52 -10.25 29.01
C LYS A 272 18.66 -10.86 30.11
N ASN A 273 17.76 -10.07 30.68
CA ASN A 273 16.94 -10.45 31.83
C ASN A 273 15.60 -11.10 31.46
N TYR A 274 15.23 -11.11 30.17
CA TYR A 274 13.97 -11.67 29.70
C TYR A 274 13.86 -13.15 30.06
N LYS A 275 12.78 -13.49 30.76
CA LYS A 275 12.38 -14.85 31.10
C LYS A 275 10.89 -15.00 30.82
N PRO A 276 10.47 -16.02 30.06
CA PRO A 276 9.05 -16.30 29.89
C PRO A 276 8.36 -16.56 31.24
N ASP A 277 7.12 -16.12 31.37
CA ASP A 277 6.32 -16.37 32.58
C ASP A 277 5.51 -17.66 32.37
N TYR A 278 5.71 -18.63 33.26
CA TYR A 278 4.99 -19.91 33.27
C TYR A 278 4.06 -20.09 34.48
N SER A 279 3.77 -19.01 35.23
CA SER A 279 2.80 -19.01 36.32
C SER A 279 1.39 -19.37 35.83
N ASP A 280 0.46 -19.65 36.74
CA ASP A 280 -0.91 -19.97 36.33
C ASP A 280 -1.60 -18.78 35.65
N SER A 281 -2.06 -19.00 34.42
CA SER A 281 -2.75 -18.02 33.59
C SER A 281 -4.27 -18.15 33.63
N SER A 282 -4.84 -19.04 34.46
CA SER A 282 -6.30 -19.28 34.58
C SER A 282 -7.11 -18.01 34.83
N LYS A 283 -6.57 -17.04 35.57
CA LYS A 283 -7.17 -15.73 35.84
C LYS A 283 -7.64 -14.96 34.59
N TYR A 284 -7.05 -15.21 33.42
CA TYR A 284 -7.44 -14.52 32.17
C TYR A 284 -8.76 -14.99 31.58
N LEU A 285 -9.33 -16.10 32.06
CA LEU A 285 -10.69 -16.50 31.71
C LEU A 285 -11.74 -15.71 32.49
N GLU A 286 -11.35 -15.07 33.59
CA GLU A 286 -12.22 -14.25 34.42
C GLU A 286 -12.22 -12.78 33.96
N PRO A 287 -13.26 -12.01 34.29
CA PRO A 287 -13.24 -10.56 34.16
C PRO A 287 -12.02 -9.93 34.84
N PRO A 288 -11.35 -8.93 34.24
CA PRO A 288 -10.18 -8.27 34.84
C PRO A 288 -10.47 -7.76 36.25
N GLU A 289 -9.47 -7.74 37.13
CA GLU A 289 -9.60 -7.20 38.49
C GLU A 289 -9.77 -5.67 38.49
N THR A 290 -9.10 -4.99 37.55
CA THR A 290 -9.22 -3.55 37.32
C THR A 290 -10.52 -3.23 36.60
N GLY A 291 -11.16 -2.11 36.96
CA GLY A 291 -12.40 -1.63 36.32
C GLY A 291 -13.65 -2.46 36.66
N ARG A 292 -13.59 -3.32 37.69
CA ARG A 292 -14.78 -4.03 38.19
C ARG A 292 -15.79 -3.07 38.81
N VAL A 293 -17.07 -3.36 38.56
CA VAL A 293 -18.21 -2.63 39.14
C VAL A 293 -18.20 -2.78 40.66
N LYS A 294 -18.29 -1.65 41.37
CA LYS A 294 -18.42 -1.62 42.82
C LYS A 294 -19.91 -1.72 43.21
N GLY A 295 -20.24 -2.66 44.10
CA GLY A 295 -21.61 -2.85 44.59
C GLY A 295 -22.45 -3.79 43.71
N ARG A 296 -23.74 -3.47 43.56
CA ARG A 296 -24.69 -4.31 42.79
C ARG A 296 -24.33 -4.28 41.31
N ARG A 297 -24.23 -5.46 40.71
CA ARG A 297 -23.89 -5.64 39.30
C ARG A 297 -25.16 -5.73 38.44
N PRO A 298 -25.23 -5.00 37.31
CA PRO A 298 -26.30 -5.19 36.34
C PRO A 298 -26.31 -6.60 35.75
N VAL A 299 -27.49 -7.19 35.58
CA VAL A 299 -27.68 -8.50 34.94
C VAL A 299 -28.27 -8.28 33.55
N LEU A 300 -27.57 -8.72 32.51
CA LEU A 300 -27.99 -8.53 31.12
C LEU A 300 -28.85 -9.67 30.60
N VAL A 301 -28.49 -10.90 30.99
CA VAL A 301 -29.19 -12.13 30.63
C VAL A 301 -29.23 -13.02 31.87
N GLN A 302 -30.38 -13.62 32.12
CA GLN A 302 -30.57 -14.60 33.18
C GLN A 302 -31.46 -15.73 32.67
N ASP A 303 -31.04 -16.98 32.88
CA ASP A 303 -31.74 -18.18 32.40
C ASP A 303 -32.03 -18.16 30.88
N GLY A 304 -31.12 -17.56 30.10
CA GLY A 304 -31.28 -17.37 28.65
C GLY A 304 -32.33 -16.33 28.25
N GLN A 305 -32.88 -15.58 29.21
CA GLN A 305 -33.85 -14.52 28.97
C GLN A 305 -33.20 -13.13 29.05
N PRO A 306 -33.52 -12.21 28.12
CA PRO A 306 -32.99 -10.86 28.16
C PRO A 306 -33.52 -10.10 29.40
N LYS A 307 -32.59 -9.56 30.21
CA LYS A 307 -32.87 -8.68 31.36
C LYS A 307 -32.41 -7.24 31.14
N ALA A 308 -31.98 -6.93 29.93
CA ALA A 308 -31.52 -5.62 29.50
C ALA A 308 -32.09 -5.23 28.13
N GLU A 309 -32.00 -3.94 27.83
CA GLU A 309 -32.18 -3.39 26.47
C GLU A 309 -31.01 -2.48 26.10
N ILE A 310 -30.72 -2.40 24.80
CA ILE A 310 -29.69 -1.54 24.22
C ILE A 310 -30.35 -0.25 23.75
N VAL A 311 -29.98 0.86 24.37
CA VAL A 311 -30.47 2.21 24.07
C VAL A 311 -29.40 2.97 23.29
N VAL A 312 -29.56 3.08 21.97
CA VAL A 312 -28.56 3.68 21.08
C VAL A 312 -29.00 5.05 20.57
N CYS A 313 -28.13 6.06 20.63
CA CYS A 313 -28.37 7.32 19.93
C CYS A 313 -28.08 7.15 18.44
N LEU A 314 -29.07 7.45 17.59
CA LEU A 314 -28.96 7.41 16.12
C LEU A 314 -29.34 8.75 15.47
N ASP A 315 -29.45 9.80 16.28
CA ASP A 315 -29.72 11.17 15.86
C ASP A 315 -28.41 11.84 15.39
N TYR A 316 -28.33 12.15 14.09
CA TYR A 316 -27.13 12.71 13.48
C TYR A 316 -26.69 14.02 14.15
N ASP A 317 -27.63 14.92 14.45
CA ASP A 317 -27.30 16.24 15.00
C ASP A 317 -26.70 16.16 16.41
N LYS A 318 -27.04 15.11 17.15
CA LYS A 318 -26.45 14.81 18.47
C LYS A 318 -25.13 14.05 18.37
N LEU A 319 -24.99 13.18 17.35
CA LEU A 319 -23.82 12.34 17.17
C LEU A 319 -22.64 13.04 16.48
N LYS A 320 -22.91 14.05 15.64
CA LYS A 320 -21.87 14.68 14.81
C LYS A 320 -20.66 15.06 15.65
N ILE A 321 -19.49 14.74 15.14
CA ILE A 321 -18.22 14.98 15.84
C ILE A 321 -17.97 16.47 16.12
N ASP A 322 -18.68 17.37 15.43
CA ASP A 322 -18.69 18.82 15.69
C ASP A 322 -19.10 19.19 17.11
N ASN A 323 -19.88 18.35 17.78
CA ASN A 323 -20.30 18.59 19.15
C ASN A 323 -19.16 18.36 20.16
N TRP A 324 -18.10 17.65 19.76
CA TRP A 324 -17.05 17.20 20.68
C TRP A 324 -15.65 17.68 20.29
N PHE A 325 -15.41 17.90 19.00
CA PHE A 325 -14.10 18.27 18.47
C PHE A 325 -14.18 19.55 17.64
N ALA A 326 -13.36 20.55 17.97
CA ALA A 326 -13.35 21.81 17.24
C ALA A 326 -12.94 21.64 15.74
N PRO A 327 -13.57 22.35 14.79
CA PRO A 327 -13.24 22.24 13.36
C PRO A 327 -11.82 22.71 13.00
N THR A 328 -11.28 23.69 13.73
CA THR A 328 -10.04 24.42 13.41
C THR A 328 -8.76 23.62 13.58
N ASN A 329 -8.83 22.39 14.12
CA ASN A 329 -7.63 21.59 14.39
C ASN A 329 -7.85 20.08 14.24
N ARG A 330 -8.70 19.63 13.32
CA ARG A 330 -8.98 18.19 13.16
C ARG A 330 -7.89 17.47 12.36
N PRO A 331 -7.34 16.35 12.89
CA PRO A 331 -6.50 15.47 12.10
C PRO A 331 -7.33 14.82 10.97
N MET A 332 -6.66 14.29 9.97
CA MET A 332 -7.27 13.72 8.76
C MET A 332 -8.29 12.61 9.08
N GLU A 333 -8.00 11.74 10.05
CA GLU A 333 -8.84 10.63 10.47
C GLU A 333 -10.20 11.11 11.02
N LEU A 334 -10.17 12.22 11.74
CA LEU A 334 -11.39 12.82 12.27
C LEU A 334 -12.22 13.47 11.15
N LYS A 335 -11.57 14.06 10.12
CA LYS A 335 -12.28 14.53 8.92
C LYS A 335 -12.94 13.36 8.17
N GLN A 336 -12.30 12.18 8.10
CA GLN A 336 -12.88 10.98 7.50
C GLN A 336 -14.09 10.41 8.28
N SER A 337 -14.23 10.78 9.55
CA SER A 337 -15.36 10.37 10.39
C SER A 337 -16.66 11.12 10.06
N LEU A 338 -16.58 12.28 9.40
CA LEU A 338 -17.72 13.12 9.05
C LEU A 338 -18.74 12.36 8.18
N GLY A 339 -19.96 12.26 8.68
CA GLY A 339 -21.06 11.57 8.02
C GLY A 339 -21.12 10.06 8.23
N ARG A 340 -20.20 9.47 9.01
CA ARG A 340 -20.22 8.03 9.33
C ARG A 340 -20.82 7.74 10.71
N GLU A 341 -21.06 8.77 11.51
CA GLU A 341 -21.36 8.68 12.94
C GLU A 341 -22.59 7.82 13.25
N VAL A 342 -23.70 8.07 12.53
CA VAL A 342 -24.95 7.30 12.68
C VAL A 342 -24.72 5.82 12.40
N ALA A 343 -24.07 5.53 11.28
CA ALA A 343 -23.94 4.16 10.83
C ALA A 343 -22.93 3.38 11.69
N TRP A 344 -21.87 4.01 12.19
CA TRP A 344 -20.98 3.41 13.21
C TRP A 344 -21.66 3.22 14.57
N SER A 345 -22.52 4.17 15.00
CA SER A 345 -23.32 4.01 16.22
C SER A 345 -24.30 2.83 16.11
N ARG A 346 -24.96 2.69 14.94
CA ARG A 346 -25.81 1.53 14.64
C ARG A 346 -25.02 0.23 14.65
N GLU A 347 -23.84 0.22 14.02
CA GLU A 347 -22.95 -0.95 14.01
C GLU A 347 -22.61 -1.38 15.45
N ALA A 348 -22.23 -0.45 16.33
CA ALA A 348 -21.92 -0.75 17.73
C ALA A 348 -23.08 -1.46 18.45
N ALA A 349 -24.32 -0.97 18.28
CA ALA A 349 -25.51 -1.57 18.91
C ALA A 349 -25.80 -2.99 18.44
N TYR A 350 -25.77 -3.23 17.13
CA TYR A 350 -26.06 -4.56 16.57
C TYR A 350 -24.90 -5.54 16.72
N THR A 351 -23.66 -5.05 16.80
CA THR A 351 -22.52 -5.87 17.23
C THR A 351 -22.72 -6.35 18.66
N LEU A 352 -23.09 -5.46 19.60
CA LEU A 352 -23.36 -5.84 20.98
C LEU A 352 -24.48 -6.89 21.06
N GLN A 353 -25.62 -6.65 20.40
CA GLN A 353 -26.73 -7.60 20.35
C GLN A 353 -26.30 -8.97 19.79
N SER A 354 -25.56 -8.96 18.68
CA SER A 354 -25.09 -10.18 18.01
C SER A 354 -24.15 -10.98 18.89
N LEU A 355 -23.19 -10.33 19.55
CA LEU A 355 -22.26 -10.99 20.47
C LEU A 355 -22.97 -11.57 21.69
N VAL A 356 -23.86 -10.81 22.33
CA VAL A 356 -24.66 -11.32 23.47
C VAL A 356 -25.50 -12.53 23.03
N ARG A 357 -26.16 -12.46 21.87
CA ARG A 357 -26.94 -13.58 21.33
C ARG A 357 -26.08 -14.81 21.07
N ARG A 358 -24.89 -14.64 20.52
CA ARG A 358 -23.98 -15.77 20.24
C ARG A 358 -23.45 -16.44 21.50
N ILE A 359 -23.20 -15.66 22.57
CA ILE A 359 -22.66 -16.17 23.83
C ILE A 359 -23.77 -16.76 24.70
N THR A 360 -24.98 -16.17 24.66
CA THR A 360 -26.04 -16.48 25.63
C THR A 360 -27.32 -17.08 25.08
N GLY A 361 -27.50 -17.06 23.76
CA GLY A 361 -28.77 -17.39 23.10
C GLY A 361 -29.83 -16.28 23.18
N ALA A 362 -29.68 -15.29 24.07
CA ALA A 362 -30.66 -14.23 24.26
C ALA A 362 -30.47 -13.05 23.28
N THR A 363 -31.56 -12.55 22.71
CA THR A 363 -31.53 -11.35 21.86
C THR A 363 -31.98 -10.13 22.68
N LEU A 364 -31.06 -9.21 22.97
CA LEU A 364 -31.41 -7.95 23.66
C LEU A 364 -32.14 -7.00 22.70
N PRO A 365 -33.26 -6.35 23.08
CA PRO A 365 -33.92 -5.35 22.25
C PRO A 365 -33.00 -4.15 21.94
N VAL A 366 -33.04 -3.64 20.70
CA VAL A 366 -32.35 -2.40 20.29
C VAL A 366 -33.38 -1.29 20.10
N VAL A 367 -33.27 -0.24 20.90
CA VAL A 367 -34.20 0.89 20.95
C VAL A 367 -33.44 2.22 20.87
N THR A 368 -34.11 3.29 20.41
CA THR A 368 -33.54 4.64 20.30
C THR A 368 -33.90 5.55 21.48
N ALA A 369 -34.82 5.09 22.33
CA ALA A 369 -35.20 5.72 23.59
C ALA A 369 -35.43 4.61 24.63
N PRO A 370 -35.10 4.84 25.91
CA PRO A 370 -35.28 3.84 26.96
C PRO A 370 -36.78 3.54 27.14
N SER A 371 -37.12 2.26 27.22
CA SER A 371 -38.48 1.81 27.54
C SER A 371 -38.83 2.08 29.00
N LYS A 372 -40.12 2.03 29.33
CA LYS A 372 -40.63 2.14 30.71
C LYS A 372 -40.44 0.86 31.53
N GLU A 373 -39.98 -0.22 30.90
CA GLU A 373 -39.74 -1.50 31.59
C GLU A 373 -38.66 -1.38 32.66
N ARG A 374 -38.86 -2.07 33.78
CA ARG A 374 -37.91 -2.11 34.91
C ARG A 374 -36.82 -3.15 34.64
N ASN A 375 -35.98 -2.88 33.65
CA ASN A 375 -34.85 -3.70 33.23
C ASN A 375 -33.56 -2.85 33.14
N VAL A 376 -32.41 -3.50 32.95
CA VAL A 376 -31.12 -2.81 32.77
C VAL A 376 -31.12 -2.04 31.45
N LYS A 377 -30.69 -0.78 31.48
CA LYS A 377 -30.48 0.02 30.25
C LYS A 377 -29.00 0.07 29.92
N ILE A 378 -28.63 -0.32 28.70
CA ILE A 378 -27.29 -0.15 28.16
C ILE A 378 -27.32 1.05 27.19
N PHE A 379 -26.86 2.21 27.65
CA PHE A 379 -26.79 3.42 26.84
C PHE A 379 -25.52 3.42 25.98
N LEU A 380 -25.69 3.52 24.67
CA LEU A 380 -24.58 3.57 23.71
C LEU A 380 -24.45 4.98 23.09
N GLY A 381 -23.26 5.57 23.27
CA GLY A 381 -22.85 6.81 22.61
C GLY A 381 -22.75 8.03 23.54
N ALA A 382 -21.89 8.97 23.16
CA ALA A 382 -21.60 10.20 23.92
C ALA A 382 -22.84 11.03 24.32
N PRO A 383 -23.90 11.18 23.50
CA PRO A 383 -25.07 11.98 23.88
C PRO A 383 -25.78 11.53 25.16
N TRP A 384 -25.70 10.24 25.52
CA TRP A 384 -26.27 9.72 26.77
C TRP A 384 -25.35 9.97 27.98
N ALA A 385 -24.06 10.16 27.73
CA ALA A 385 -23.04 10.30 28.76
C ALA A 385 -22.64 11.76 29.03
N GLU A 386 -22.81 12.68 28.08
CA GLU A 386 -22.35 14.08 28.15
C GLU A 386 -22.68 14.76 29.49
N ARG A 387 -23.93 14.65 29.94
CA ARG A 387 -24.38 15.28 31.19
C ARG A 387 -24.02 14.50 32.45
N VAL A 388 -23.74 13.20 32.31
CA VAL A 388 -23.52 12.29 33.45
C VAL A 388 -22.03 12.13 33.75
N PHE A 389 -21.20 12.07 32.70
CA PHE A 389 -19.76 11.85 32.75
C PHE A 389 -19.00 12.88 31.89
N PRO A 390 -19.19 14.21 32.09
CA PRO A 390 -18.58 15.23 31.25
C PRO A 390 -17.05 15.20 31.27
N LYS A 391 -16.45 14.78 32.40
CA LYS A 391 -14.99 14.64 32.55
C LYS A 391 -14.43 13.53 31.65
N ASP A 392 -15.11 12.40 31.55
CA ASP A 392 -14.71 11.29 30.67
C ASP A 392 -14.80 11.71 29.20
N ILE A 393 -15.87 12.43 28.82
CA ILE A 393 -16.01 12.99 27.47
C ILE A 393 -14.87 13.95 27.15
N ALA A 394 -14.56 14.89 28.05
CA ALA A 394 -13.47 15.84 27.85
C ALA A 394 -12.11 15.13 27.69
N ARG A 395 -11.84 14.11 28.51
CA ARG A 395 -10.61 13.30 28.44
C ARG A 395 -10.48 12.58 27.10
N LEU A 396 -11.58 11.98 26.62
CA LEU A 396 -11.62 11.26 25.35
C LEU A 396 -11.57 12.19 24.13
N ALA A 397 -12.03 13.44 24.27
CA ALA A 397 -12.05 14.44 23.20
C ALA A 397 -10.73 15.25 23.06
N ASP A 398 -9.81 15.15 24.02
CA ASP A 398 -8.53 15.86 23.98
C ASP A 398 -7.64 15.40 22.81
N LEU A 399 -7.34 16.27 21.85
CA LEU A 399 -6.53 15.92 20.68
C LEU A 399 -5.01 16.00 20.93
N ASN A 400 -4.59 16.46 22.11
CA ASN A 400 -3.16 16.55 22.46
C ASN A 400 -2.62 15.25 23.06
N ASP A 401 -3.48 14.25 23.26
CA ASP A 401 -3.12 13.04 23.98
C ASP A 401 -3.75 11.81 23.32
N GLY A 402 -2.98 11.12 22.48
CA GLY A 402 -3.33 9.84 21.89
C GLY A 402 -4.33 9.89 20.73
N GLY A 403 -4.97 8.74 20.48
CA GLY A 403 -5.93 8.54 19.39
C GLY A 403 -7.33 9.08 19.68
N ILE A 404 -8.16 9.07 18.64
CA ILE A 404 -9.47 9.76 18.57
C ILE A 404 -10.68 8.83 18.74
N ASP A 405 -10.44 7.55 19.00
CA ASP A 405 -11.44 6.49 19.08
C ASP A 405 -11.33 5.67 20.38
N GLY A 406 -11.01 6.37 21.48
CA GLY A 406 -11.11 5.86 22.85
C GLY A 406 -12.55 5.78 23.37
N PHE A 407 -12.73 5.11 24.50
CA PHE A 407 -14.04 4.87 25.10
C PHE A 407 -14.01 4.90 26.63
N ALA A 408 -15.18 5.03 27.23
CA ALA A 408 -15.42 4.74 28.63
C ALA A 408 -16.62 3.79 28.79
N VAL A 409 -16.53 2.94 29.80
CA VAL A 409 -17.63 2.11 30.31
C VAL A 409 -17.87 2.48 31.76
N ARG A 410 -19.10 2.89 32.07
CA ARG A 410 -19.52 3.28 33.42
C ARG A 410 -20.82 2.61 33.81
N THR A 411 -20.97 2.27 35.07
CA THR A 411 -22.25 1.88 35.67
C THR A 411 -22.80 2.99 36.56
N ARG A 412 -24.12 3.25 36.48
CA ARG A 412 -24.82 4.14 37.41
C ARG A 412 -26.17 3.54 37.79
N GLY A 413 -26.30 3.13 39.05
CA GLY A 413 -27.43 2.30 39.47
C GLY A 413 -27.41 0.97 38.71
N ASP A 414 -28.55 0.55 38.18
CA ASP A 414 -28.67 -0.68 37.37
C ASP A 414 -28.30 -0.46 35.88
N ASN A 415 -27.87 0.74 35.48
CA ASN A 415 -27.63 1.07 34.06
C ASN A 415 -26.14 1.06 33.69
N VAL A 416 -25.86 0.71 32.44
CA VAL A 416 -24.52 0.70 31.84
C VAL A 416 -24.45 1.79 30.77
N TYR A 417 -23.33 2.50 30.71
CA TYR A 417 -23.03 3.52 29.71
C TYR A 417 -21.74 3.12 29.00
N ILE A 418 -21.78 2.96 27.68
CA ILE A 418 -20.61 2.71 26.83
C ILE A 418 -20.54 3.83 25.82
N PHE A 419 -19.50 4.63 25.86
CA PHE A 419 -19.45 5.85 25.06
C PHE A 419 -18.03 6.27 24.69
N GLY A 420 -17.92 6.88 23.51
CA GLY A 420 -16.79 7.66 23.05
C GLY A 420 -17.32 8.86 22.24
N PRO A 421 -16.65 10.03 22.29
CA PRO A 421 -17.07 11.20 21.50
C PRO A 421 -17.12 10.90 19.99
N ASN A 422 -16.17 10.11 19.49
CA ASN A 422 -16.27 9.48 18.18
C ASN A 422 -17.04 8.14 18.32
N PRO A 423 -18.07 7.87 17.50
CA PRO A 423 -18.78 6.58 17.53
C PRO A 423 -17.90 5.33 17.30
N LEU A 424 -16.74 5.46 16.64
CA LEU A 424 -15.75 4.37 16.60
C LEU A 424 -15.25 3.98 17.99
N GLY A 425 -15.09 4.97 18.88
CA GLY A 425 -14.78 4.71 20.29
C GLY A 425 -15.88 3.93 20.98
N THR A 426 -17.14 4.33 20.81
CA THR A 426 -18.29 3.56 21.36
C THR A 426 -18.28 2.11 20.88
N ARG A 427 -17.96 1.86 19.62
CA ARG A 427 -17.80 0.50 19.07
C ARG A 427 -16.64 -0.25 19.73
N ASN A 428 -15.47 0.37 19.88
CA ASN A 428 -14.33 -0.22 20.58
C ASN A 428 -14.71 -0.59 22.03
N GLY A 429 -15.48 0.27 22.70
CA GLY A 429 -16.03 0.02 24.03
C GLY A 429 -17.01 -1.16 24.09
N VAL A 430 -17.80 -1.41 23.05
CA VAL A 430 -18.65 -2.61 22.95
C VAL A 430 -17.81 -3.89 22.89
N TYR A 431 -16.75 -3.91 22.10
CA TYR A 431 -15.84 -5.06 22.04
C TYR A 431 -15.13 -5.27 23.37
N ALA A 432 -14.60 -4.20 23.99
CA ALA A 432 -13.98 -4.27 25.31
C ALA A 432 -14.94 -4.75 26.39
N PHE A 433 -16.18 -4.28 26.37
CA PHE A 433 -17.21 -4.66 27.32
C PHE A 433 -17.54 -6.15 27.28
N ILE A 434 -17.71 -6.72 26.09
CA ILE A 434 -17.97 -8.16 25.95
C ILE A 434 -16.70 -8.98 26.25
N GLU A 435 -15.54 -8.54 25.77
CA GLU A 435 -14.26 -9.20 26.04
C GLU A 435 -13.97 -9.30 27.54
N ASN A 436 -14.24 -8.23 28.30
CA ASN A 436 -13.91 -8.16 29.73
C ASN A 436 -15.00 -8.72 30.67
N ASN A 437 -16.19 -9.05 30.17
CA ASN A 437 -17.25 -9.70 30.96
C ASN A 437 -17.46 -11.18 30.58
N THR A 438 -16.68 -11.68 29.62
CA THR A 438 -16.70 -13.06 29.16
C THR A 438 -15.28 -13.56 28.92
N ASP A 439 -15.14 -14.78 28.43
CA ASP A 439 -13.86 -15.39 28.08
C ASP A 439 -13.59 -15.37 26.55
N ILE A 440 -14.33 -14.53 25.81
CA ILE A 440 -14.21 -14.45 24.36
C ILE A 440 -12.83 -13.96 23.93
N ILE A 441 -12.34 -14.50 22.82
CA ILE A 441 -11.20 -13.97 22.06
C ILE A 441 -11.41 -14.16 20.55
N TRP A 442 -11.02 -13.16 19.77
CA TRP A 442 -10.92 -13.23 18.30
C TRP A 442 -9.49 -13.55 17.91
N ALA A 443 -9.10 -14.82 18.05
CA ALA A 443 -7.72 -15.28 17.91
C ALA A 443 -7.25 -15.33 16.44
N MET A 444 -8.00 -16.03 15.58
CA MET A 444 -7.64 -16.22 14.17
C MET A 444 -8.60 -15.51 13.23
N ALA A 445 -8.09 -14.99 12.11
CA ALA A 445 -8.90 -14.35 11.09
C ALA A 445 -9.35 -15.34 10.01
N GLU A 446 -10.59 -15.18 9.53
CA GLU A 446 -11.18 -16.00 8.46
C GLU A 446 -11.13 -17.53 8.71
N ASP A 447 -11.09 -17.92 9.97
CA ASP A 447 -11.23 -19.32 10.40
C ASP A 447 -12.52 -19.43 11.24
N PRO A 448 -13.45 -20.35 10.92
CA PRO A 448 -14.65 -20.56 11.73
C PRO A 448 -14.35 -20.98 13.18
N ASP A 449 -13.18 -21.58 13.44
CA ASP A 449 -12.69 -21.91 14.78
C ASP A 449 -11.93 -20.74 15.44
N GLY A 450 -11.68 -19.64 14.71
CA GLY A 450 -10.84 -18.54 15.14
C GLY A 450 -11.42 -17.65 16.24
N THR A 451 -12.70 -17.78 16.57
CA THR A 451 -13.34 -17.11 17.72
C THR A 451 -13.71 -18.13 18.79
N ILE A 452 -13.08 -18.00 19.96
CA ILE A 452 -13.23 -18.92 21.09
C ILE A 452 -13.98 -18.20 22.22
N TYR A 453 -14.98 -18.83 22.80
CA TYR A 453 -15.75 -18.37 23.96
C TYR A 453 -16.50 -19.56 24.59
N THR A 454 -16.94 -19.41 25.83
CA THR A 454 -17.85 -20.33 26.51
C THR A 454 -19.29 -19.85 26.36
N GLU A 455 -20.20 -20.75 25.97
CA GLU A 455 -21.63 -20.47 25.96
C GLU A 455 -22.19 -20.51 27.39
N THR A 456 -23.03 -19.54 27.74
CA THR A 456 -23.61 -19.41 29.08
C THR A 456 -25.03 -18.85 29.02
N LYS A 457 -25.93 -19.30 29.89
CA LYS A 457 -27.30 -18.75 29.94
C LYS A 457 -27.39 -17.43 30.72
N ASP A 458 -26.32 -17.05 31.40
CA ASP A 458 -26.28 -15.90 32.30
C ASP A 458 -25.12 -14.97 31.93
N LEU A 459 -25.39 -13.66 31.96
CA LEU A 459 -24.39 -12.63 31.71
C LEU A 459 -24.60 -11.46 32.69
N GLU A 460 -23.70 -11.37 33.66
CA GLU A 460 -23.61 -10.29 34.65
C GLU A 460 -22.50 -9.29 34.25
N VAL A 461 -22.71 -8.01 34.52
CA VAL A 461 -21.70 -6.95 34.30
C VAL A 461 -20.78 -6.86 35.51
N VAL A 462 -19.69 -7.61 35.45
CA VAL A 462 -18.61 -7.60 36.45
C VAL A 462 -17.63 -6.46 36.18
N TRP A 463 -17.29 -6.21 34.91
CA TRP A 463 -16.41 -5.14 34.45
C TRP A 463 -17.24 -4.02 33.80
N GLY A 464 -17.05 -2.78 34.29
CA GLY A 464 -17.90 -1.67 33.85
C GLY A 464 -17.55 -0.31 34.44
N ASP A 465 -16.34 -0.14 34.96
CA ASP A 465 -15.82 1.14 35.45
C ASP A 465 -14.41 1.41 34.89
N SER A 466 -14.32 1.66 33.59
CA SER A 466 -13.05 1.89 32.88
C SER A 466 -13.13 3.02 31.87
N LEU A 467 -11.99 3.68 31.62
CA LEU A 467 -11.77 4.60 30.52
C LEU A 467 -10.45 4.22 29.85
N GLU A 468 -10.51 3.96 28.56
CA GLU A 468 -9.35 3.60 27.74
C GLU A 468 -9.26 4.54 26.55
N LYS A 469 -8.05 5.05 26.31
CA LYS A 469 -7.76 5.89 25.14
C LYS A 469 -6.51 5.34 24.46
N PRO A 470 -6.54 5.06 23.15
CA PRO A 470 -5.39 4.50 22.47
C PRO A 470 -4.24 5.50 22.41
N ALA A 471 -3.00 5.03 22.47
CA ALA A 471 -1.82 5.87 22.25
C ALA A 471 -1.67 6.26 20.76
N PHE A 472 -1.96 5.35 19.82
CA PHE A 472 -1.83 5.60 18.38
C PHE A 472 -3.17 5.97 17.71
N VAL A 473 -3.10 6.96 16.81
CA VAL A 473 -4.24 7.49 16.04
C VAL A 473 -4.63 6.52 14.93
N ILE A 474 -3.65 6.05 14.17
CA ILE A 474 -3.79 5.00 13.15
C ILE A 474 -3.05 3.76 13.64
N ARG A 475 -3.73 2.62 13.54
CA ARG A 475 -3.24 1.30 13.97
C ARG A 475 -3.91 0.16 13.21
N GLY A 476 -3.12 -0.84 12.81
CA GLY A 476 -3.63 -2.03 12.12
C GLY A 476 -2.84 -2.46 10.90
N TRP A 477 -3.49 -3.29 10.09
CA TRP A 477 -2.84 -4.13 9.09
C TRP A 477 -3.42 -3.86 7.69
N GLN A 478 -2.54 -3.48 6.78
CA GLN A 478 -2.91 -3.18 5.40
C GLN A 478 -3.25 -4.47 4.65
N GLY A 479 -4.38 -4.46 3.92
CA GLY A 479 -4.89 -5.65 3.23
C GLY A 479 -5.42 -6.75 4.15
N GLY A 480 -5.52 -6.50 5.46
CA GLY A 480 -5.97 -7.48 6.45
C GLY A 480 -7.50 -7.68 6.51
N LYS A 481 -7.93 -8.61 7.37
CA LYS A 481 -9.33 -9.08 7.40
C LYS A 481 -10.21 -8.22 8.32
N GLY A 482 -11.04 -7.36 7.72
CA GLY A 482 -11.85 -6.34 8.40
C GLY A 482 -12.53 -6.78 9.70
N PRO A 483 -13.29 -7.89 9.75
CA PRO A 483 -13.96 -8.32 10.99
C PRO A 483 -13.03 -8.61 12.17
N TRP A 484 -11.89 -9.27 11.93
CA TRP A 484 -10.91 -9.55 12.98
C TRP A 484 -10.26 -8.25 13.47
N GLN A 485 -9.94 -7.34 12.55
CA GLN A 485 -9.32 -6.05 12.86
C GLN A 485 -10.25 -5.15 13.69
N VAL A 486 -11.54 -5.07 13.31
CA VAL A 486 -12.56 -4.35 14.08
C VAL A 486 -12.67 -4.90 15.50
N ALA A 487 -12.74 -6.23 15.64
CA ALA A 487 -12.92 -6.87 16.94
C ALA A 487 -11.71 -6.69 17.87
N ASN A 488 -10.51 -6.58 17.30
CA ASN A 488 -9.28 -6.30 18.02
C ASN A 488 -8.90 -4.81 18.07
N ARG A 489 -9.86 -3.90 17.79
CA ARG A 489 -9.72 -2.45 17.93
C ARG A 489 -8.69 -1.80 16.99
N SER A 490 -8.31 -2.45 15.90
CA SER A 490 -7.62 -1.81 14.78
C SER A 490 -8.58 -0.90 14.02
N ASN A 491 -8.09 0.21 13.49
CA ASN A 491 -8.92 1.19 12.78
C ASN A 491 -8.44 1.46 11.35
N TYR A 492 -7.43 0.74 10.87
CA TYR A 492 -6.82 0.97 9.55
C TYR A 492 -6.61 -0.32 8.74
N TYR A 493 -7.48 -0.57 7.75
CA TYR A 493 -7.47 -1.81 6.94
C TYR A 493 -8.24 -1.78 5.61
N GLY A 494 -8.69 -0.62 5.16
CA GLY A 494 -9.42 -0.49 3.89
C GLY A 494 -10.91 -0.85 4.01
N GLY A 495 -11.77 0.13 4.25
CA GLY A 495 -13.22 -0.06 4.24
C GLY A 495 -14.00 1.03 4.96
N TRP A 496 -15.33 0.95 4.93
CA TRP A 496 -16.21 1.91 5.59
C TRP A 496 -16.18 1.80 7.13
N GLN A 497 -15.76 0.66 7.68
CA GLN A 497 -15.67 0.36 9.12
C GLN A 497 -14.43 0.98 9.82
N GLY A 498 -13.53 1.61 9.07
CA GLY A 498 -12.33 2.26 9.61
C GLY A 498 -11.85 3.42 8.74
N TYR A 499 -10.62 3.85 9.00
CA TYR A 499 -9.89 4.85 8.22
C TYR A 499 -9.21 4.19 7.02
N THR A 500 -9.01 4.99 5.97
CA THR A 500 -8.43 4.54 4.69
C THR A 500 -7.49 5.60 4.15
N LEU A 501 -6.36 5.21 3.56
CA LEU A 501 -5.62 6.11 2.69
C LEU A 501 -6.18 6.03 1.27
N ALA A 502 -6.39 7.18 0.65
CA ALA A 502 -6.61 7.27 -0.79
C ALA A 502 -5.26 7.36 -1.50
N GLY A 503 -5.23 6.99 -2.78
CA GLY A 503 -4.04 7.06 -3.61
C GLY A 503 -3.45 5.71 -3.99
N GLY A 504 -2.18 5.75 -4.42
CA GLY A 504 -1.45 4.61 -4.95
C GLY A 504 -0.24 5.08 -5.75
N HIS A 505 0.23 4.28 -6.70
CA HIS A 505 1.39 4.56 -7.56
C HIS A 505 1.11 5.58 -8.67
N TYR A 506 0.59 6.73 -8.27
CA TYR A 506 0.05 7.77 -9.14
C TYR A 506 1.07 8.52 -9.99
N LEU A 507 2.33 8.51 -9.56
CA LEU A 507 3.44 9.08 -10.33
C LEU A 507 3.96 8.14 -11.43
N SER A 508 3.15 7.14 -11.77
CA SER A 508 3.32 6.28 -12.95
C SER A 508 2.09 6.35 -13.86
N PRO A 509 1.65 7.55 -14.31
CA PRO A 509 0.41 7.71 -15.07
C PRO A 509 0.44 7.00 -16.43
N GLN A 510 1.60 6.61 -16.95
CA GLN A 510 1.70 5.80 -18.18
C GLN A 510 1.07 4.42 -17.99
N TYR A 511 1.08 3.90 -16.77
CA TYR A 511 0.43 2.65 -16.41
C TYR A 511 -1.12 2.76 -16.37
N TYR A 512 -1.66 3.95 -16.03
CA TYR A 512 -3.11 4.13 -15.81
C TYR A 512 -3.85 4.98 -16.87
N ASP A 513 -3.19 5.95 -17.51
CA ASP A 513 -3.80 6.97 -18.37
C ASP A 513 -3.65 6.66 -19.87
N ARG A 514 -2.78 5.72 -20.27
CA ARG A 514 -2.64 5.12 -21.62
C ARG A 514 -2.55 6.08 -22.83
N LYS A 515 -2.44 7.39 -22.60
CA LYS A 515 -2.26 8.40 -23.65
C LYS A 515 -0.87 8.29 -24.24
N GLU A 516 -0.77 8.35 -25.56
CA GLU A 516 0.51 8.39 -26.28
C GLU A 516 1.44 9.48 -25.74
N GLY A 517 0.93 10.71 -25.56
CA GLY A 517 1.73 11.85 -25.11
C GLY A 517 2.36 11.65 -23.74
N LEU A 518 1.76 10.82 -22.86
CA LEU A 518 2.34 10.53 -21.54
C LEU A 518 3.50 9.54 -21.62
N THR A 519 3.55 8.67 -22.64
CA THR A 519 4.68 7.75 -22.87
C THR A 519 5.98 8.50 -23.15
N ASN A 520 5.91 9.73 -23.67
CA ASN A 520 7.08 10.60 -23.85
C ASN A 520 7.80 10.96 -22.54
N PHE A 521 7.15 10.75 -21.40
CA PHE A 521 7.75 10.96 -20.07
C PHE A 521 8.31 9.69 -19.43
N ASN A 522 8.24 8.53 -20.12
CA ASN A 522 8.96 7.31 -19.72
C ASN A 522 10.45 7.63 -19.50
N PRO A 523 11.13 6.95 -18.55
CA PRO A 523 12.53 7.24 -18.26
C PRO A 523 13.47 7.01 -19.44
N LEU A 524 14.68 7.54 -19.30
CA LEU A 524 15.80 7.16 -20.15
C LEU A 524 16.40 5.86 -19.60
N VAL A 525 16.67 4.88 -20.47
CA VAL A 525 17.46 3.71 -20.09
C VAL A 525 18.91 4.16 -19.97
N SER A 526 19.39 4.37 -18.74
CA SER A 526 20.81 4.61 -18.48
C SER A 526 21.59 3.29 -18.62
N GLY A 527 21.85 2.84 -19.85
CA GLY A 527 22.32 1.47 -20.12
C GLY A 527 23.69 1.32 -20.77
N LYS A 528 24.59 2.31 -20.76
CA LYS A 528 25.74 2.39 -21.71
C LYS A 528 26.74 1.21 -21.65
N TYR A 529 26.55 0.25 -20.73
CA TYR A 529 27.46 -0.85 -20.42
C TYR A 529 26.81 -2.25 -20.34
N GLY A 530 25.77 -2.51 -21.13
CA GLY A 530 25.36 -3.89 -21.47
C GLY A 530 24.72 -4.74 -20.35
N CYS A 531 24.45 -4.17 -19.18
CA CYS A 531 23.72 -4.86 -18.10
C CYS A 531 22.21 -4.81 -18.35
N VAL A 532 21.73 -5.48 -19.39
CA VAL A 532 20.29 -5.74 -19.52
C VAL A 532 19.93 -6.78 -18.45
N GLU A 533 19.03 -6.45 -17.54
CA GLU A 533 18.48 -7.40 -16.54
C GLU A 533 18.09 -8.74 -17.21
N PRO A 534 18.19 -9.91 -16.53
CA PRO A 534 17.80 -11.21 -17.11
C PRO A 534 16.36 -11.27 -17.61
N TRP A 535 15.52 -10.32 -17.21
CA TRP A 535 14.11 -10.22 -17.58
C TRP A 535 13.86 -9.39 -18.85
N GLY A 536 14.90 -8.87 -19.52
CA GLY A 536 14.82 -8.42 -20.92
C GLY A 536 13.84 -7.29 -21.18
N PHE A 537 14.05 -6.12 -20.55
CA PHE A 537 13.26 -4.93 -20.86
C PHE A 537 13.70 -4.35 -22.20
N ASP A 538 12.79 -4.45 -23.17
CA ASP A 538 12.89 -3.99 -24.55
C ASP A 538 14.27 -4.18 -25.19
N LYS A 539 14.46 -5.36 -25.80
CA LYS A 539 15.67 -5.73 -26.57
C LYS A 539 16.08 -4.70 -27.62
N ASP A 540 15.16 -3.81 -28.03
CA ASP A 540 15.36 -2.84 -29.10
C ASP A 540 15.70 -1.43 -28.58
N THR A 541 15.56 -1.15 -27.27
CA THR A 541 15.93 0.16 -26.69
C THR A 541 17.42 0.24 -26.40
N LYS A 542 18.13 1.20 -27.01
CA LYS A 542 19.56 1.39 -26.77
C LYS A 542 19.83 2.23 -25.52
N PRO A 543 21.02 2.08 -24.94
CA PRO A 543 21.49 2.97 -23.88
C PRO A 543 21.43 4.45 -24.21
N GLY A 544 20.90 5.26 -23.29
CA GLY A 544 20.77 6.71 -23.45
C GLY A 544 19.51 7.13 -24.20
N GLU A 545 18.68 6.19 -24.63
CA GLU A 545 17.38 6.46 -25.27
C GLU A 545 16.22 6.32 -24.26
N ARG A 546 15.05 6.88 -24.60
CA ARG A 546 13.84 6.72 -23.77
C ARG A 546 13.29 5.32 -23.93
N THR A 547 12.84 4.72 -22.82
CA THR A 547 12.12 3.46 -22.90
C THR A 547 10.77 3.70 -23.57
N HIS A 548 10.39 2.81 -24.48
CA HIS A 548 9.03 2.83 -25.01
C HIS A 548 8.04 2.26 -23.99
N GLN A 549 8.47 1.42 -23.05
CA GLN A 549 7.60 0.75 -22.06
C GLN A 549 8.00 1.04 -20.62
N TRP A 550 7.04 1.52 -19.82
CA TRP A 550 7.18 1.61 -18.37
C TRP A 550 7.06 0.23 -17.71
N HIS A 551 7.82 0.05 -16.64
CA HIS A 551 7.86 -1.10 -15.74
C HIS A 551 7.91 -0.68 -14.26
N GLU A 552 6.95 -1.16 -13.47
CA GLU A 552 6.80 -0.85 -12.04
C GLU A 552 8.05 -1.13 -11.20
N SER A 553 8.82 -2.18 -11.51
CA SER A 553 10.00 -2.56 -10.71
C SER A 553 11.32 -1.93 -11.16
N HIS A 554 11.35 -1.14 -12.25
CA HIS A 554 12.62 -0.69 -12.86
C HIS A 554 12.61 0.70 -13.48
N THR A 555 11.45 1.37 -13.60
CA THR A 555 11.36 2.64 -14.33
C THR A 555 10.47 3.63 -13.58
N LEU A 556 10.96 4.86 -13.42
CA LEU A 556 10.21 5.99 -12.89
C LEU A 556 10.16 7.12 -13.91
N VAL A 557 9.08 7.88 -13.91
CA VAL A 557 8.86 8.96 -14.87
C VAL A 557 9.84 10.13 -14.71
N CYS A 558 9.99 10.93 -15.76
CA CYS A 558 10.78 12.16 -15.73
C CYS A 558 10.04 13.31 -15.00
N LEU A 559 10.13 13.39 -13.67
CA LEU A 559 9.44 14.40 -12.84
C LEU A 559 9.94 15.84 -13.07
N SER A 560 11.17 16.05 -13.54
CA SER A 560 11.71 17.40 -13.78
C SER A 560 11.25 18.02 -15.10
N ASN A 561 10.54 17.27 -15.96
CA ASN A 561 10.01 17.85 -17.20
C ASN A 561 8.87 18.84 -16.87
N PRO A 562 8.96 20.12 -17.27
CA PRO A 562 7.94 21.11 -16.93
C PRO A 562 6.54 20.77 -17.47
N GLU A 563 6.42 20.08 -18.61
CA GLU A 563 5.13 19.65 -19.14
C GLU A 563 4.55 18.44 -18.39
N PHE A 564 5.36 17.66 -17.67
CA PHE A 564 4.85 16.48 -16.96
C PHE A 564 3.84 16.86 -15.88
N LEU A 565 4.12 17.85 -15.03
CA LEU A 565 3.19 18.30 -13.98
C LEU A 565 1.84 18.75 -14.56
N LYS A 566 1.87 19.47 -15.69
CA LYS A 566 0.68 19.96 -16.38
C LYS A 566 -0.23 18.82 -16.86
N GLN A 567 0.37 17.72 -17.34
CA GLN A 567 -0.38 16.58 -17.89
C GLN A 567 -0.78 15.57 -16.81
N SER A 568 0.12 15.26 -15.87
CA SER A 568 -0.11 14.28 -14.78
C SER A 568 -1.23 14.70 -13.84
N LYS A 569 -1.30 16.00 -13.49
CA LYS A 569 -2.31 16.51 -12.55
C LYS A 569 -3.75 16.34 -13.02
N GLU A 570 -3.99 16.15 -14.32
CA GLU A 570 -5.34 16.04 -14.89
C GLU A 570 -6.00 14.67 -14.65
N ARG A 571 -5.24 13.58 -14.61
CA ARG A 571 -5.83 12.24 -14.50
C ARG A 571 -5.61 11.60 -13.14
N VAL A 572 -4.42 11.76 -12.59
CA VAL A 572 -3.98 11.05 -11.40
C VAL A 572 -3.04 12.00 -10.62
N PRO A 573 -3.50 12.72 -9.57
CA PRO A 573 -4.72 12.51 -8.77
C PRO A 573 -6.02 13.13 -9.32
N ASN A 574 -5.97 13.79 -10.48
CA ASN A 574 -7.05 14.65 -10.98
C ASN A 574 -7.33 15.84 -10.04
N VAL A 575 -6.38 16.77 -9.96
CA VAL A 575 -6.43 17.94 -9.07
C VAL A 575 -7.76 18.70 -9.20
N GLY A 576 -8.26 18.91 -10.42
CA GLY A 576 -9.52 19.63 -10.63
C GLY A 576 -10.75 18.90 -10.05
N HIS A 577 -10.70 17.58 -9.89
CA HIS A 577 -11.76 16.76 -9.30
C HIS A 577 -11.40 16.18 -7.93
N ILE A 578 -10.26 16.54 -7.33
CA ILE A 578 -9.64 15.83 -6.19
C ILE A 578 -10.57 15.70 -4.98
N ARG A 579 -11.41 16.70 -4.71
CA ARG A 579 -12.45 16.65 -3.66
C ARG A 579 -13.33 15.40 -3.79
N TYR A 580 -13.62 14.97 -5.02
CA TYR A 580 -14.49 13.85 -5.35
C TYR A 580 -13.77 12.53 -5.64
N SER A 581 -12.43 12.52 -5.74
CA SER A 581 -11.62 11.32 -6.04
C SER A 581 -10.71 10.86 -4.90
N GLY A 582 -10.29 11.74 -3.98
CA GLY A 582 -9.49 11.40 -2.80
C GLY A 582 -9.77 12.38 -1.67
N THR A 583 -10.48 11.96 -0.62
CA THR A 583 -11.05 12.90 0.37
C THR A 583 -10.07 13.19 1.52
N PHE A 584 -9.58 14.44 1.58
CA PHE A 584 -8.66 15.06 2.57
C PHE A 584 -7.17 14.70 2.52
N MET A 585 -6.81 13.54 2.00
CA MET A 585 -5.42 13.12 1.80
C MET A 585 -5.34 12.14 0.64
N GLU A 586 -4.22 12.17 -0.09
CA GLU A 586 -3.92 11.16 -1.09
C GLU A 586 -2.42 10.89 -1.19
N VAL A 587 -2.08 9.61 -1.25
CA VAL A 587 -0.71 9.12 -1.49
C VAL A 587 -0.46 9.14 -2.99
N MET A 588 0.38 10.07 -3.41
CA MET A 588 0.82 10.27 -4.79
C MET A 588 2.16 9.55 -4.97
N GLY A 589 2.10 8.22 -4.88
CA GLY A 589 3.27 7.34 -4.81
C GLY A 589 4.02 7.23 -6.13
N ILE A 590 5.35 7.12 -6.02
CA ILE A 590 6.19 6.44 -7.01
C ILE A 590 6.16 4.93 -6.78
N ASP A 591 6.67 4.15 -7.72
CA ASP A 591 6.89 2.71 -7.53
C ASP A 591 8.16 2.46 -6.70
N ASP A 592 8.25 1.26 -6.12
CA ASP A 592 9.31 0.83 -5.22
C ASP A 592 10.58 0.39 -5.98
N ASN A 593 11.18 1.30 -6.76
CA ASN A 593 12.39 1.01 -7.53
C ASN A 593 13.37 2.20 -7.67
N TYR A 594 14.60 1.91 -8.10
CA TYR A 594 15.68 2.89 -8.33
C TYR A 594 15.80 3.40 -9.78
N GLY A 595 14.76 3.21 -10.60
CA GLY A 595 14.68 3.55 -12.03
C GLY A 595 14.48 5.03 -12.33
N VAL A 596 15.14 5.91 -11.58
CA VAL A 596 15.05 7.37 -11.73
C VAL A 596 15.56 7.85 -13.09
N CYS A 597 15.04 8.99 -13.56
CA CYS A 597 15.49 9.58 -14.82
C CYS A 597 16.81 10.34 -14.64
N GLU A 598 17.84 9.99 -15.44
CA GLU A 598 19.18 10.63 -15.42
C GLU A 598 19.39 11.64 -16.58
N CYS A 599 18.31 12.25 -17.13
CA CYS A 599 18.45 13.22 -18.24
C CYS A 599 19.10 14.55 -17.77
N PRO A 600 19.66 15.38 -18.68
CA PRO A 600 20.32 16.64 -18.31
C PRO A 600 19.46 17.66 -17.54
N ILE A 601 18.12 17.51 -17.55
CA ILE A 601 17.22 18.33 -16.73
C ILE A 601 17.08 17.74 -15.32
N CYS A 602 17.03 16.41 -15.21
CA CYS A 602 16.88 15.71 -13.94
C CYS A 602 18.16 15.69 -13.11
N THR A 603 19.34 15.80 -13.73
CA THR A 603 20.65 15.80 -13.04
C THR A 603 21.20 17.20 -12.76
N LYS A 604 20.41 18.27 -12.98
CA LYS A 604 20.84 19.63 -12.66
C LYS A 604 21.09 19.77 -11.15
N PRO A 605 22.17 20.46 -10.72
CA PRO A 605 22.42 20.72 -9.32
C PRO A 605 21.21 21.36 -8.61
N ILE A 606 20.93 20.91 -7.38
CA ILE A 606 19.85 21.42 -6.54
C ILE A 606 20.46 22.22 -5.41
N GLN A 607 20.01 23.46 -5.23
CA GLN A 607 20.43 24.28 -4.09
C GLN A 607 19.66 23.86 -2.82
N THR A 608 20.37 23.46 -1.78
CA THR A 608 19.83 23.09 -0.46
C THR A 608 19.52 24.32 0.39
N LEU A 609 18.84 24.12 1.53
CA LEU A 609 18.49 25.20 2.47
C LEU A 609 19.70 25.95 3.06
N ASP A 610 20.85 25.28 3.17
CA ASP A 610 22.11 25.87 3.64
C ASP A 610 22.93 26.54 2.51
N GLY A 611 22.43 26.50 1.27
CA GLY A 611 23.07 27.11 0.10
C GLY A 611 24.01 26.19 -0.68
N THR A 612 24.26 24.97 -0.21
CA THR A 612 25.08 23.96 -0.90
C THR A 612 24.43 23.55 -2.24
N LEU A 613 25.25 23.31 -3.27
CA LEU A 613 24.79 22.75 -4.54
C LEU A 613 24.96 21.25 -4.52
N LEU A 614 23.85 20.53 -4.38
CA LEU A 614 23.77 19.08 -4.37
C LEU A 614 23.71 18.52 -5.80
N THR A 615 24.60 17.60 -6.15
CA THR A 615 24.61 16.89 -7.45
C THR A 615 24.47 15.37 -7.26
N PRO A 616 24.06 14.60 -8.29
CA PRO A 616 24.00 13.14 -8.22
C PRO A 616 25.34 12.47 -7.86
N GLU A 617 26.47 13.10 -8.19
CA GLU A 617 27.82 12.60 -7.90
C GLU A 617 28.23 12.78 -6.42
N GLN A 618 27.56 13.68 -5.69
CA GLN A 618 27.85 13.95 -4.27
C GLN A 618 27.07 13.03 -3.33
N ASP A 619 25.75 12.99 -3.46
CA ASP A 619 24.88 12.04 -2.73
C ASP A 619 23.66 11.73 -3.60
N LEU A 620 23.72 10.56 -4.24
CA LEU A 620 22.71 10.13 -5.20
C LEU A 620 21.32 9.95 -4.56
N GLU A 621 21.24 9.37 -3.36
CA GLU A 621 19.96 9.12 -2.68
C GLU A 621 19.33 10.44 -2.23
N LEU A 622 20.12 11.32 -1.63
CA LEU A 622 19.62 12.62 -1.17
C LEU A 622 19.23 13.52 -2.34
N PHE A 623 19.99 13.50 -3.44
CA PHE A 623 19.66 14.23 -4.65
C PHE A 623 18.30 13.80 -5.20
N TYR A 624 18.07 12.49 -5.36
CA TYR A 624 16.79 11.99 -5.87
C TYR A 624 15.63 12.10 -4.86
N SER A 625 15.93 12.18 -3.56
CA SER A 625 14.94 12.63 -2.57
C SER A 625 14.49 14.07 -2.86
N CYS A 626 15.42 15.01 -3.03
CA CYS A 626 15.11 16.41 -3.39
C CYS A 626 14.31 16.50 -4.69
N TRP A 627 14.67 15.68 -5.68
CA TRP A 627 13.97 15.58 -6.97
C TRP A 627 12.48 15.21 -6.82
N LEU A 628 12.19 14.13 -6.10
CA LEU A 628 10.82 13.66 -5.88
C LEU A 628 10.01 14.67 -5.06
N TRP A 629 10.53 15.05 -3.89
CA TRP A 629 9.80 15.90 -2.97
C TRP A 629 9.64 17.33 -3.49
N GLY A 630 10.58 17.82 -4.32
CA GLY A 630 10.41 19.07 -5.06
C GLY A 630 9.24 19.01 -6.06
N TYR A 631 9.04 17.88 -6.73
CA TYR A 631 7.85 17.67 -7.57
C TYR A 631 6.57 17.60 -6.73
N ILE A 632 6.57 16.83 -5.64
CA ILE A 632 5.42 16.73 -4.72
C ILE A 632 5.04 18.10 -4.17
N ASN A 633 6.01 18.94 -3.82
CA ASN A 633 5.76 20.29 -3.30
C ASN A 633 5.03 21.18 -4.33
N ARG A 634 5.44 21.11 -5.60
CA ARG A 634 4.77 21.84 -6.69
C ARG A 634 3.37 21.31 -6.99
N LEU A 635 3.16 20.00 -6.85
CA LEU A 635 1.84 19.40 -7.00
C LEU A 635 0.92 19.78 -5.84
N ASP A 636 1.45 19.80 -4.61
CA ASP A 636 0.75 20.29 -3.43
C ASP A 636 0.30 21.75 -3.62
N ASP A 637 1.14 22.64 -4.16
CA ASP A 637 0.75 24.02 -4.47
C ASP A 637 -0.47 24.11 -5.40
N GLU A 638 -0.58 23.22 -6.39
CA GLU A 638 -1.74 23.15 -7.28
C GLU A 638 -2.99 22.62 -6.57
N ILE A 639 -2.82 21.66 -5.66
CA ILE A 639 -3.89 21.10 -4.84
C ILE A 639 -4.41 22.13 -3.85
N GLN A 640 -3.54 22.87 -3.17
CA GLN A 640 -3.96 23.87 -2.18
C GLN A 640 -4.82 24.98 -2.81
N LYS A 641 -4.66 25.29 -4.10
CA LYS A 641 -5.53 26.24 -4.84
C LYS A 641 -6.97 25.76 -4.96
N VAL A 642 -7.18 24.45 -5.05
CA VAL A 642 -8.52 23.84 -5.22
C VAL A 642 -9.04 23.20 -3.94
N PHE A 643 -8.20 22.81 -2.99
CA PHE A 643 -8.60 22.20 -1.73
C PHE A 643 -7.62 22.56 -0.60
N PRO A 644 -7.71 23.77 -0.03
CA PRO A 644 -6.84 24.18 1.08
C PRO A 644 -6.90 23.23 2.27
N GLY A 645 -5.75 22.91 2.85
CA GLY A 645 -5.62 22.00 4.00
C GLY A 645 -5.71 20.52 3.66
N TYR A 646 -5.57 20.18 2.37
CA TYR A 646 -5.37 18.82 1.90
C TYR A 646 -3.96 18.33 2.26
N ILE A 647 -3.83 17.08 2.70
CA ILE A 647 -2.53 16.47 2.95
C ILE A 647 -2.05 15.75 1.69
N THR A 648 -0.96 16.24 1.12
CA THR A 648 -0.32 15.63 -0.04
C THR A 648 0.76 14.68 0.46
N SER A 649 0.69 13.43 0.02
CA SER A 649 1.61 12.39 0.48
C SER A 649 2.25 11.67 -0.70
N SER A 650 3.29 10.88 -0.42
CA SER A 650 3.87 9.92 -1.35
C SER A 650 4.43 8.76 -0.54
N TYR A 651 4.54 7.58 -1.17
CA TYR A 651 5.28 6.48 -0.56
C TYR A 651 6.76 6.83 -0.55
N ALA A 652 7.34 6.92 0.64
CA ALA A 652 8.76 7.18 0.80
C ALA A 652 9.53 5.86 0.81
N TYR A 653 9.80 5.30 -0.37
CA TYR A 653 10.66 4.13 -0.57
C TYR A 653 12.08 4.56 -0.95
N MET A 654 13.08 3.74 -0.62
CA MET A 654 14.40 3.84 -1.25
C MET A 654 15.03 5.24 -1.10
N PHE A 655 15.41 5.89 -2.20
CA PHE A 655 15.95 7.25 -2.17
C PHE A 655 14.98 8.28 -1.55
N ALA A 656 13.67 8.02 -1.55
CA ALA A 656 12.66 8.96 -1.04
C ALA A 656 12.55 9.01 0.49
N VAL A 657 13.19 8.07 1.22
CA VAL A 657 13.07 7.98 2.70
C VAL A 657 13.72 9.15 3.41
N LYS A 658 14.87 9.64 2.91
CA LYS A 658 15.62 10.74 3.53
C LYS A 658 14.81 12.03 3.38
N ARG A 659 14.59 12.77 4.47
CA ARG A 659 13.97 14.10 4.38
C ARG A 659 14.87 15.02 3.54
N PRO A 660 14.37 15.64 2.47
CA PRO A 660 15.21 16.48 1.62
C PRO A 660 15.54 17.82 2.31
N PRO A 661 16.79 18.33 2.19
CA PRO A 661 17.20 19.63 2.72
C PRO A 661 16.72 20.78 1.81
N ILE A 662 15.44 20.78 1.43
CA ILE A 662 14.78 21.84 0.65
C ILE A 662 13.58 22.40 1.42
N LYS A 663 13.06 23.54 0.99
CA LYS A 663 11.81 24.08 1.55
C LYS A 663 10.64 23.18 1.14
N LEU A 664 9.96 22.60 2.14
CA LEU A 664 8.76 21.79 1.96
C LEU A 664 7.53 22.47 2.57
N ASN A 665 6.39 22.33 1.90
CA ASN A 665 5.09 22.76 2.37
C ASN A 665 4.68 21.94 3.61
N LYS A 666 4.07 22.58 4.62
CA LYS A 666 3.63 21.89 5.85
C LYS A 666 2.55 20.84 5.60
N THR A 667 1.84 20.93 4.48
CA THR A 667 0.82 20.00 4.00
C THR A 667 1.40 18.76 3.31
N VAL A 668 2.73 18.67 3.17
CA VAL A 668 3.43 17.49 2.67
C VAL A 668 3.83 16.60 3.83
N ALA A 669 3.30 15.38 3.86
CA ALA A 669 3.66 14.38 4.86
C ALA A 669 3.86 13.02 4.18
N PRO A 670 5.03 12.39 4.30
CA PRO A 670 5.27 11.10 3.69
C PRO A 670 4.49 10.00 4.40
N LEU A 671 4.16 8.97 3.64
CA LEU A 671 3.94 7.66 4.21
C LEU A 671 5.30 6.96 4.23
N LEU A 672 5.96 6.97 5.39
CA LEU A 672 7.29 6.42 5.56
C LEU A 672 7.26 4.91 5.42
N CYS A 673 7.90 4.42 4.38
CA CYS A 673 7.99 3.01 4.12
C CYS A 673 9.33 2.54 4.65
N THR A 674 9.35 1.91 5.82
CA THR A 674 10.55 1.19 6.33
C THR A 674 10.73 -0.12 5.57
N TYR A 675 10.69 0.02 4.27
CA TYR A 675 10.89 -1.01 3.30
C TYR A 675 12.38 -1.34 3.35
N TYR A 676 12.67 -2.64 3.36
CA TYR A 676 13.98 -3.28 3.25
C TYR A 676 15.12 -2.68 4.14
N ARG A 677 15.55 -3.48 5.15
CA ARG A 677 16.71 -3.30 6.07
C ARG A 677 16.53 -2.44 7.31
N LYS A 678 15.28 -2.26 7.76
CA LYS A 678 15.06 -2.14 9.20
C LYS A 678 15.30 -3.53 9.83
N GLY A 679 16.19 -3.62 10.81
CA GLY A 679 16.30 -4.79 11.68
C GLY A 679 15.02 -4.90 12.51
N HIS A 680 14.25 -5.97 12.31
CA HIS A 680 12.94 -6.20 12.93
C HIS A 680 13.03 -6.97 14.25
N ASN A 681 14.21 -7.50 14.59
CA ASN A 681 14.48 -8.18 15.85
C ASN A 681 15.20 -7.29 16.88
N GLU A 682 15.41 -6.01 16.56
CA GLU A 682 15.95 -4.99 17.47
C GLU A 682 15.18 -3.67 17.30
N PRO A 683 15.06 -2.84 18.36
CA PRO A 683 14.27 -1.60 18.29
C PRO A 683 14.79 -0.60 17.26
N ILE A 684 13.93 0.33 16.85
CA ILE A 684 14.21 1.36 15.85
C ILE A 684 15.41 2.24 16.21
N PHE A 685 15.70 2.43 17.50
CA PHE A 685 16.83 3.21 18.00
C PHE A 685 18.11 2.39 18.23
N ALA A 686 18.07 1.07 18.01
CA ALA A 686 19.26 0.23 18.11
C ALA A 686 20.32 0.68 17.08
N PRO A 687 21.63 0.43 17.33
CA PRO A 687 22.71 0.85 16.44
C PRO A 687 22.49 0.45 14.97
N VAL A 688 22.05 -0.80 14.73
CA VAL A 688 21.76 -1.31 13.39
C VAL A 688 20.65 -0.54 12.66
N ASN A 689 19.76 0.12 13.41
CA ASN A 689 18.63 0.90 12.91
C ASN A 689 18.82 2.43 13.02
N GLN A 690 19.98 2.92 13.48
CA GLN A 690 20.15 4.34 13.81
C GLN A 690 19.91 5.30 12.62
N LYS A 691 20.23 4.87 11.39
CA LYS A 691 19.89 5.60 10.16
C LYS A 691 18.38 5.80 10.02
N TRP A 692 17.59 4.76 10.29
CA TRP A 692 16.12 4.83 10.28
C TRP A 692 15.60 5.70 11.41
N TRP A 693 16.20 5.61 12.61
CA TRP A 693 15.82 6.47 13.72
C TRP A 693 16.04 7.95 13.40
N LYS A 694 17.16 8.29 12.78
CA LYS A 694 17.41 9.65 12.28
C LYS A 694 16.35 10.08 11.27
N ILE A 695 16.00 9.24 10.30
CA ILE A 695 14.94 9.53 9.31
C ILE A 695 13.60 9.82 9.99
N TYR A 696 13.22 9.04 11.01
CA TYR A 696 11.99 9.27 11.77
C TYR A 696 12.01 10.62 12.47
N LYS A 697 13.10 10.94 13.18
CA LYS A 697 13.28 12.23 13.88
C LYS A 697 13.23 13.41 12.90
N ASP A 698 13.90 13.30 11.76
CA ASP A 698 13.94 14.36 10.74
C ASP A 698 12.55 14.66 10.18
N TRP A 699 11.74 13.64 9.88
CA TRP A 699 10.38 13.83 9.37
C TRP A 699 9.38 14.25 10.45
N ALA A 700 9.50 13.73 11.67
CA ALA A 700 8.69 14.17 12.80
C ALA A 700 8.90 15.66 13.08
N ALA A 701 10.13 16.17 12.97
CA ALA A 701 10.44 17.59 13.09
C ALA A 701 9.81 18.46 11.98
N HIS A 702 9.43 17.88 10.84
CA HIS A 702 8.71 18.60 9.77
C HIS A 702 7.20 18.64 10.03
N ASN A 703 6.60 17.46 10.20
CA ASN A 703 5.16 17.30 10.44
C ASN A 703 4.86 15.96 11.13
N ALA A 704 5.21 15.82 12.42
CA ALA A 704 4.85 14.65 13.22
C ALA A 704 3.34 14.36 13.22
N ARG A 705 2.53 15.43 13.13
CA ARG A 705 1.07 15.34 13.20
C ARG A 705 0.47 14.53 12.06
N ASP A 706 0.98 14.60 10.83
CA ASP A 706 0.41 13.86 9.70
C ASP A 706 1.38 12.80 9.13
N LEU A 707 2.55 12.64 9.76
CA LEU A 707 3.49 11.57 9.47
C LEU A 707 2.85 10.21 9.73
N ALA A 708 2.92 9.31 8.74
CA ALA A 708 2.35 7.98 8.82
C ALA A 708 3.39 6.91 8.43
N MET A 709 3.27 5.73 9.03
CA MET A 709 4.10 4.57 8.74
C MET A 709 3.40 3.60 7.80
N TYR A 710 4.18 3.08 6.86
CA TYR A 710 3.93 1.85 6.12
C TYR A 710 5.06 0.88 6.48
N ASP A 711 4.88 0.16 7.60
CA ASP A 711 5.85 -0.84 8.09
C ASP A 711 5.62 -2.18 7.37
N TYR A 712 6.55 -3.11 7.48
CA TYR A 712 6.57 -4.43 6.85
C TYR A 712 6.61 -5.58 7.88
N TYR A 713 6.27 -5.31 9.13
CA TYR A 713 6.05 -6.33 10.16
C TYR A 713 4.99 -7.42 9.78
N GLY A 714 4.07 -7.19 8.86
CA GLY A 714 3.09 -8.21 8.43
C GLY A 714 3.48 -9.01 7.18
N LEU A 715 4.49 -8.57 6.43
CA LEU A 715 4.83 -9.13 5.12
C LEU A 715 5.71 -10.38 5.27
N GLY A 716 5.25 -11.52 4.76
CA GLY A 716 6.01 -12.79 4.77
C GLY A 716 6.13 -13.48 6.14
N PHE A 717 5.61 -12.86 7.20
CA PHE A 717 5.81 -13.21 8.60
C PHE A 717 5.14 -14.55 9.05
N VAL A 718 5.87 -15.46 9.72
CA VAL A 718 5.42 -16.82 10.11
C VAL A 718 5.43 -17.13 11.62
N MET A 719 6.61 -17.15 12.26
CA MET A 719 6.76 -17.60 13.67
C MET A 719 7.56 -16.60 14.55
N GLN A 720 8.12 -15.55 13.94
CA GLN A 720 9.01 -14.58 14.57
C GLN A 720 8.38 -13.77 15.71
N PRO A 721 8.95 -13.82 16.92
CA PRO A 721 8.65 -12.87 17.96
C PRO A 721 8.94 -11.44 17.48
N ARG A 722 7.90 -10.61 17.47
CA ARG A 722 7.93 -9.21 17.00
C ARG A 722 7.34 -8.26 18.03
N ALA A 723 6.45 -8.73 18.92
CA ALA A 723 5.75 -7.90 19.88
C ALA A 723 6.68 -7.18 20.87
N GLU A 724 7.74 -7.82 21.36
CA GLU A 724 8.70 -7.18 22.27
C GLU A 724 9.41 -6.01 21.61
N VAL A 725 9.96 -6.23 20.41
CA VAL A 725 10.65 -5.17 19.65
C VAL A 725 9.66 -4.06 19.29
N HIS A 726 8.45 -4.44 18.85
CA HIS A 726 7.41 -3.51 18.50
C HIS A 726 7.00 -2.62 19.69
N LYS A 727 6.99 -3.13 20.93
CA LYS A 727 6.77 -2.31 22.13
C LYS A 727 7.80 -1.19 22.21
N PHE A 728 9.10 -1.49 22.11
CA PHE A 728 10.15 -0.47 22.16
C PHE A 728 10.07 0.50 20.97
N ASP A 729 9.73 0.02 19.77
CA ASP A 729 9.46 0.88 18.60
C ASP A 729 8.33 1.88 18.89
N LEU A 730 7.20 1.40 19.43
CA LEU A 730 6.03 2.23 19.71
C LEU A 730 6.30 3.23 20.84
N LEU A 731 7.04 2.85 21.88
CA LEU A 731 7.47 3.77 22.93
C LEU A 731 8.33 4.90 22.36
N ALA A 732 9.32 4.58 21.53
CA ALA A 732 10.17 5.58 20.88
C ALA A 732 9.38 6.47 19.89
N GLN A 733 8.47 5.90 19.11
CA GLN A 733 7.60 6.65 18.20
C GLN A 733 6.68 7.62 18.96
N ARG A 734 6.14 7.19 20.10
CA ARG A 734 5.29 8.03 20.96
C ARG A 734 6.04 9.26 21.48
N GLU A 735 7.32 9.11 21.85
CA GLU A 735 8.16 10.23 22.33
C GLU A 735 8.34 11.36 21.29
N ILE A 736 8.40 11.02 20.00
CA ILE A 736 8.57 11.99 18.92
C ILE A 736 7.26 12.42 18.25
N GLY A 737 6.11 11.97 18.78
CA GLY A 737 4.78 12.28 18.25
C GLY A 737 4.43 11.55 16.95
N PHE A 738 5.14 10.49 16.57
CA PHE A 738 4.86 9.68 15.39
C PHE A 738 3.77 8.63 15.68
N LEU A 739 2.51 9.08 15.72
CA LEU A 739 1.38 8.29 16.26
C LEU A 739 0.50 7.59 15.20
N ARG A 740 1.02 7.35 14.00
CA ARG A 740 0.27 6.67 12.92
C ARG A 740 1.07 5.50 12.41
N ASN A 741 0.75 4.32 12.93
CA ASN A 741 1.42 3.10 12.55
C ASN A 741 0.48 2.18 11.76
N SER A 742 1.01 1.57 10.72
CA SER A 742 0.34 0.50 10.01
C SER A 742 1.38 -0.41 9.41
N THR A 743 1.05 -1.68 9.26
CA THR A 743 1.95 -2.63 8.61
C THR A 743 1.33 -3.33 7.42
N GLU A 744 2.08 -3.47 6.33
CA GLU A 744 1.72 -4.30 5.19
C GLU A 744 1.78 -5.78 5.51
N GLY A 745 0.82 -6.49 4.94
CA GLY A 745 0.66 -7.93 5.11
C GLY A 745 -0.14 -8.24 6.36
N PHE A 746 -0.48 -9.51 6.51
CA PHE A 746 -1.35 -9.98 7.60
C PHE A 746 -0.79 -11.25 8.27
N GLY A 747 0.50 -11.52 8.07
CA GLY A 747 1.16 -12.79 8.37
C GLY A 747 0.88 -13.85 7.30
N SER A 748 1.88 -14.67 6.99
CA SER A 748 1.78 -15.79 6.04
C SER A 748 1.29 -17.09 6.66
N ASN A 749 1.33 -17.21 7.99
CA ASN A 749 0.80 -18.34 8.76
C ASN A 749 0.28 -17.86 10.12
N GLN A 750 -0.99 -18.13 10.46
CA GLN A 750 -1.56 -17.62 11.72
C GLN A 750 -1.28 -18.53 12.93
N TYR A 751 -1.09 -19.84 12.70
CA TYR A 751 -1.11 -20.84 13.77
C TYR A 751 0.25 -20.99 14.46
N LEU A 752 1.35 -20.91 13.69
CA LEU A 752 2.71 -21.05 14.21
C LEU A 752 3.13 -19.95 15.18
N GLY A 753 2.68 -18.72 14.94
CA GLY A 753 3.01 -17.59 15.80
C GLY A 753 2.37 -16.28 15.34
N SER A 754 2.20 -16.06 14.03
CA SER A 754 1.75 -14.75 13.57
C SER A 754 0.37 -14.33 14.05
N GLY A 755 -0.55 -15.25 14.39
CA GLY A 755 -1.85 -14.88 14.95
C GLY A 755 -1.75 -14.25 16.34
N ASP A 756 -0.84 -14.75 17.17
CA ASP A 756 -0.56 -14.28 18.53
C ASP A 756 0.22 -12.97 18.51
N GLU A 757 1.33 -12.94 17.78
CA GLU A 757 2.15 -11.75 17.59
C GLU A 757 1.32 -10.59 17.02
N ARG A 758 0.50 -10.87 16.00
CA ARG A 758 -0.42 -9.86 15.44
C ARG A 758 -1.42 -9.36 16.48
N TRP A 759 -1.99 -10.25 17.28
CA TRP A 759 -2.92 -9.87 18.33
C TRP A 759 -2.23 -8.98 19.37
N CYS A 760 -1.06 -9.39 19.86
CA CYS A 760 -0.27 -8.64 20.84
C CYS A 760 0.17 -7.28 20.31
N MET A 761 0.71 -7.21 19.09
CA MET A 761 1.08 -5.95 18.44
C MET A 761 -0.09 -4.98 18.33
N THR A 762 -1.27 -5.46 17.95
CA THR A 762 -2.47 -4.62 17.90
C THR A 762 -2.91 -4.12 19.30
N ARG A 763 -2.66 -4.88 20.37
CA ARG A 763 -2.86 -4.39 21.75
C ARG A 763 -1.82 -3.36 22.14
N LEU A 764 -0.57 -3.50 21.71
CA LEU A 764 0.50 -2.54 21.97
C LEU A 764 0.29 -1.21 21.21
N GLU A 765 -0.26 -1.24 19.99
CA GLU A 765 -0.66 -0.01 19.29
C GLU A 765 -1.78 0.75 20.05
N TRP A 766 -2.60 0.05 20.83
CA TRP A 766 -3.57 0.68 21.73
C TRP A 766 -2.89 1.18 23.01
N ASP A 767 -2.10 0.34 23.67
CA ASP A 767 -1.36 0.65 24.89
C ASP A 767 0.07 0.09 24.83
N PRO A 768 1.07 0.92 24.47
CA PRO A 768 2.45 0.48 24.35
C PRO A 768 3.12 0.23 25.70
N ASP A 769 2.50 0.62 26.83
CA ASP A 769 3.02 0.35 28.17
C ASP A 769 2.69 -1.07 28.64
N ALA A 770 1.75 -1.76 27.98
CA ALA A 770 1.30 -3.10 28.33
C ALA A 770 2.45 -4.13 28.42
N ASP A 771 2.33 -5.08 29.34
CA ASP A 771 3.28 -6.17 29.50
C ASP A 771 3.08 -7.22 28.40
N VAL A 772 4.07 -7.33 27.50
CA VAL A 772 4.03 -8.20 26.31
C VAL A 772 3.90 -9.67 26.69
N GLU A 773 4.60 -10.12 27.74
CA GLU A 773 4.55 -11.51 28.17
C GLU A 773 3.16 -11.85 28.72
N GLN A 774 2.54 -10.91 29.45
CA GLN A 774 1.17 -11.09 29.93
C GLN A 774 0.14 -11.05 28.78
N LEU A 775 0.38 -10.28 27.72
CA LEU A 775 -0.46 -10.29 26.51
C LEU A 775 -0.42 -11.66 25.81
N HIS A 776 0.77 -12.24 25.62
CA HIS A 776 0.90 -13.59 25.05
C HIS A 776 0.17 -14.63 25.90
N ARG A 777 0.32 -14.58 27.23
CA ARG A 777 -0.36 -15.51 28.14
C ARG A 777 -1.88 -15.33 28.13
N TYR A 778 -2.36 -14.09 28.04
CA TYR A 778 -3.79 -13.80 27.85
C TYR A 778 -4.30 -14.43 26.54
N PHE A 779 -3.59 -14.22 25.43
CA PHE A 779 -3.93 -14.81 24.13
C PHE A 779 -3.95 -16.33 24.20
N ASN A 780 -2.88 -16.95 24.71
CA ASN A 780 -2.75 -18.40 24.78
C ASN A 780 -3.81 -19.02 25.69
N ARG A 781 -4.08 -18.43 26.86
CA ARG A 781 -5.10 -18.94 27.78
C ARG A 781 -6.48 -18.93 27.14
N ARG A 782 -6.89 -17.82 26.52
CA ARG A 782 -8.23 -17.73 25.92
C ARG A 782 -8.37 -18.54 24.63
N THR A 783 -7.28 -18.71 23.87
CA THR A 783 -7.27 -19.44 22.59
C THR A 783 -7.15 -20.95 22.78
N TYR A 784 -6.22 -21.42 23.60
CA TYR A 784 -5.86 -22.83 23.74
C TYR A 784 -6.35 -23.48 25.05
N ARG A 785 -6.96 -22.70 25.94
CA ARG A 785 -7.67 -23.20 27.13
C ARG A 785 -6.78 -24.05 28.04
N GLU A 786 -7.10 -25.32 28.23
CA GLU A 786 -6.36 -26.23 29.11
C GLU A 786 -4.94 -26.50 28.60
N ALA A 787 -4.70 -26.37 27.29
CA ALA A 787 -3.39 -26.55 26.68
C ALA A 787 -2.46 -25.33 26.82
N ALA A 788 -2.97 -24.18 27.27
CA ALA A 788 -2.22 -22.93 27.32
C ALA A 788 -0.86 -23.02 28.04
N PRO A 789 -0.70 -23.69 29.21
CA PRO A 789 0.60 -23.79 29.88
C PRO A 789 1.69 -24.42 29.01
N TRP A 790 1.33 -25.34 28.12
CA TRP A 790 2.26 -26.00 27.21
C TRP A 790 2.55 -25.15 25.96
N ILE A 791 1.56 -24.39 25.49
CA ILE A 791 1.77 -23.40 24.42
C ILE A 791 2.62 -22.22 24.91
N ASP A 792 2.44 -21.78 26.16
CA ASP A 792 3.29 -20.78 26.81
C ASP A 792 4.75 -21.24 26.84
N LYS A 793 5.01 -22.52 27.18
CA LYS A 793 6.36 -23.10 27.10
C LYS A 793 6.90 -23.18 25.68
N PHE A 794 6.10 -23.67 24.72
CA PHE A 794 6.49 -23.77 23.31
C PHE A 794 6.90 -22.40 22.74
N ARG A 795 6.04 -21.39 22.86
CA ARG A 795 6.30 -20.04 22.33
C ARG A 795 7.32 -19.27 23.16
N GLY A 796 7.26 -19.37 24.48
CA GLY A 796 8.22 -18.74 25.39
C GLY A 796 9.65 -19.21 25.15
N THR A 797 9.86 -20.51 24.90
CA THR A 797 11.18 -21.05 24.54
C THR A 797 11.67 -20.45 23.22
N ILE A 798 10.81 -20.32 22.21
CA ILE A 798 11.16 -19.68 20.94
C ILE A 798 11.52 -18.20 21.17
N ARG A 799 10.72 -17.45 21.95
CA ARG A 799 10.97 -16.04 22.28
C ARG A 799 12.29 -15.82 23.00
N GLU A 800 12.52 -16.59 24.07
CA GLU A 800 13.75 -16.50 24.87
C GLU A 800 15.01 -16.70 24.01
N ASN A 801 14.95 -17.64 23.07
CA ASN A 801 16.05 -17.93 22.18
C ASN A 801 16.18 -16.89 21.05
N TRP A 802 15.06 -16.43 20.51
CA TRP A 802 15.00 -15.46 19.41
C TRP A 802 15.54 -14.08 19.80
N LEU A 803 15.18 -13.58 20.99
CA LEU A 803 15.69 -12.29 21.49
C LEU A 803 17.22 -12.29 21.64
N ARG A 804 17.82 -13.48 21.76
CA ARG A 804 19.27 -13.68 21.88
C ARG A 804 19.87 -14.27 20.60
N TRP A 805 19.16 -14.21 19.48
CA TRP A 805 19.62 -14.74 18.20
C TRP A 805 20.55 -13.73 17.52
N PRO A 806 21.83 -14.07 17.30
CA PRO A 806 22.83 -13.11 16.83
C PRO A 806 22.82 -12.98 15.31
N PHE A 807 21.73 -12.41 14.81
CA PHE A 807 21.44 -12.22 13.39
C PHE A 807 20.49 -11.03 13.22
N SER A 808 20.82 -10.03 12.39
CA SER A 808 19.86 -8.96 12.06
C SER A 808 18.85 -9.44 11.02
N VAL A 809 17.56 -9.38 11.36
CA VAL A 809 16.45 -9.94 10.59
C VAL A 809 15.65 -8.83 9.92
N THR A 810 15.38 -8.98 8.64
CA THR A 810 14.57 -8.05 7.83
C THR A 810 13.25 -8.71 7.40
N MET A 811 12.36 -7.95 6.78
CA MET A 811 11.02 -8.41 6.32
C MET A 811 11.01 -9.67 5.43
N THR A 812 12.13 -10.03 4.79
CA THR A 812 12.20 -11.16 3.84
C THR A 812 12.83 -12.42 4.44
N GLU A 813 13.39 -12.34 5.64
CA GLU A 813 14.10 -13.43 6.31
C GLU A 813 13.13 -14.16 7.24
N ASN A 814 12.16 -14.86 6.65
CA ASN A 814 11.02 -15.41 7.36
C ASN A 814 11.21 -16.85 7.87
N ARG A 815 12.40 -17.44 7.71
CA ARG A 815 12.71 -18.85 8.06
C ARG A 815 13.82 -19.01 9.11
N GLU A 816 14.31 -17.91 9.67
CA GLU A 816 15.44 -17.93 10.61
C GLU A 816 15.16 -18.67 11.92
N ILE A 817 13.88 -18.82 12.32
CA ILE A 817 13.55 -19.62 13.51
C ILE A 817 13.84 -21.10 13.31
N ALA A 818 13.57 -21.66 12.12
CA ALA A 818 13.91 -23.06 11.86
C ALA A 818 15.43 -23.28 11.90
N ALA A 819 16.22 -22.28 11.46
CA ALA A 819 17.68 -22.31 11.61
C ALA A 819 18.10 -22.26 13.09
N MET A 820 17.53 -21.34 13.87
CA MET A 820 17.77 -21.23 15.31
C MET A 820 17.41 -22.52 16.08
N ILE A 821 16.25 -23.11 15.81
CA ILE A 821 15.79 -24.35 16.47
C ILE A 821 16.79 -25.48 16.25
N ARG A 822 17.33 -25.62 15.04
CA ARG A 822 18.30 -26.66 14.71
C ARG A 822 19.66 -26.38 15.33
N GLU A 823 20.14 -25.15 15.21
CA GLU A 823 21.45 -24.73 15.76
C GLU A 823 21.49 -24.93 17.28
N ARG A 824 20.42 -24.57 17.98
CA ARG A 824 20.30 -24.73 19.44
C ARG A 824 19.81 -26.09 19.92
N GLY A 825 19.45 -27.01 19.01
CA GLY A 825 18.98 -28.35 19.35
C GLY A 825 17.61 -28.40 20.07
N LEU A 826 16.72 -27.45 19.80
CA LEU A 826 15.45 -27.26 20.53
C LEU A 826 14.29 -28.15 20.05
N GLU A 827 14.45 -28.83 18.91
CA GLU A 827 13.35 -29.52 18.22
C GLU A 827 12.63 -30.55 19.12
N LYS A 828 13.38 -31.41 19.80
CA LYS A 828 12.80 -32.47 20.66
C LYS A 828 11.98 -31.89 21.81
N GLU A 829 12.48 -30.81 22.41
CA GLU A 829 11.81 -30.13 23.52
C GLU A 829 10.50 -29.48 23.06
N LEU A 830 10.55 -28.70 21.97
CA LEU A 830 9.38 -28.03 21.40
C LEU A 830 8.29 -29.03 20.99
N ARG A 831 8.66 -30.14 20.35
CA ARG A 831 7.73 -31.25 20.04
C ARG A 831 7.12 -31.86 21.29
N GLY A 832 7.89 -31.99 22.36
CA GLY A 832 7.43 -32.47 23.66
C GLY A 832 6.32 -31.58 24.24
N TYR A 833 6.49 -30.26 24.19
CA TYR A 833 5.46 -29.32 24.64
C TYR A 833 4.17 -29.43 23.82
N LEU A 834 4.26 -29.56 22.50
CA LEU A 834 3.08 -29.74 21.66
C LEU A 834 2.34 -31.06 21.94
N ALA A 835 3.06 -32.14 22.22
CA ALA A 835 2.46 -33.42 22.59
C ALA A 835 1.69 -33.33 23.92
N GLU A 836 2.23 -32.63 24.93
CA GLU A 836 1.53 -32.40 26.19
C GLU A 836 0.33 -31.46 26.03
N ALA A 837 0.44 -30.45 25.15
CA ALA A 837 -0.68 -29.59 24.79
C ALA A 837 -1.85 -30.41 24.20
N GLN A 838 -1.56 -31.36 23.31
CA GLN A 838 -2.57 -32.23 22.69
C GLN A 838 -3.25 -33.16 23.70
N LYS A 839 -2.53 -33.60 24.74
CA LYS A 839 -3.13 -34.39 25.84
C LYS A 839 -4.01 -33.54 26.75
N ALA A 840 -3.66 -32.27 26.95
CA ALA A 840 -4.35 -31.38 27.87
C ALA A 840 -5.63 -30.76 27.31
N VAL A 841 -5.66 -30.46 26.00
CA VAL A 841 -6.76 -29.71 25.37
C VAL A 841 -8.10 -30.45 25.49
N LYS A 842 -9.15 -29.74 25.96
CA LYS A 842 -10.51 -30.28 26.03
C LYS A 842 -11.48 -29.54 25.12
N ASN A 843 -11.32 -28.22 24.99
CA ASN A 843 -12.14 -27.42 24.09
C ASN A 843 -11.94 -27.83 22.62
N GLU A 844 -13.04 -28.12 21.92
CA GLU A 844 -13.00 -28.68 20.56
C GLU A 844 -12.39 -27.72 19.52
N LYS A 845 -12.72 -26.42 19.59
CA LYS A 845 -12.15 -25.42 18.68
C LYS A 845 -10.66 -25.23 18.95
N SER A 846 -10.27 -25.14 20.23
CA SER A 846 -8.86 -25.08 20.64
C SER A 846 -8.06 -26.30 20.16
N ARG A 847 -8.65 -27.51 20.22
CA ARG A 847 -8.03 -28.74 19.68
C ARG A 847 -7.78 -28.63 18.18
N ARG A 848 -8.76 -28.17 17.39
CA ARG A 848 -8.60 -27.98 15.93
C ARG A 848 -7.54 -26.94 15.58
N LEU A 849 -7.46 -25.84 16.33
CA LEU A 849 -6.39 -24.85 16.16
C LEU A 849 -5.02 -25.44 16.49
N LEU A 850 -4.92 -26.26 17.55
CA LEU A 850 -3.69 -26.93 17.94
C LEU A 850 -3.23 -27.96 16.87
N GLU A 851 -4.15 -28.70 16.26
CA GLU A 851 -3.85 -29.63 15.17
C GLU A 851 -3.24 -28.91 13.96
N LYS A 852 -3.78 -27.73 13.59
CA LYS A 852 -3.22 -26.87 12.54
C LYS A 852 -1.82 -26.39 12.88
N LEU A 853 -1.60 -25.97 14.14
CA LEU A 853 -0.28 -25.55 14.64
C LEU A 853 0.74 -26.69 14.52
N VAL A 854 0.41 -27.89 14.99
CA VAL A 854 1.32 -29.06 14.94
C VAL A 854 1.66 -29.42 13.49
N ALA A 855 0.67 -29.50 12.61
CA ALA A 855 0.88 -29.83 11.20
C ALA A 855 1.77 -28.79 10.49
N ASP A 856 1.56 -27.50 10.77
CA ASP A 856 2.38 -26.44 10.19
C ASP A 856 3.80 -26.41 10.78
N PHE A 857 3.99 -26.78 12.05
CA PHE A 857 5.31 -26.84 12.69
C PHE A 857 6.16 -27.95 12.10
N ASP A 858 5.57 -29.14 11.92
CA ASP A 858 6.20 -30.26 11.24
C ASP A 858 6.58 -29.90 9.80
N PHE A 859 5.71 -29.15 9.12
CA PHE A 859 5.94 -28.69 7.75
C PHE A 859 7.04 -27.62 7.66
N ASP A 860 7.09 -26.66 8.57
CA ASP A 860 8.12 -25.61 8.61
C ASP A 860 9.52 -26.20 8.84
N LEU A 861 9.62 -27.20 9.72
CA LEU A 861 10.88 -27.89 9.97
C LEU A 861 11.29 -28.85 8.84
N SER A 862 10.37 -29.21 7.93
CA SER A 862 10.60 -30.19 6.85
C SER A 862 10.57 -29.63 5.42
N CYS A 863 10.24 -28.35 5.19
CA CYS A 863 10.41 -27.72 3.87
C CYS A 863 10.30 -26.18 3.92
N THR A 864 10.69 -25.52 2.82
CA THR A 864 10.61 -24.05 2.67
C THR A 864 9.37 -23.55 1.90
N SER A 865 8.39 -24.43 1.65
CA SER A 865 7.18 -24.11 0.86
C SER A 865 6.20 -23.20 1.60
N TRP A 866 5.46 -22.37 0.86
CA TRP A 866 4.39 -21.50 1.38
C TRP A 866 2.99 -22.15 1.37
N ASN A 867 2.92 -23.42 0.93
CA ASN A 867 1.69 -24.21 0.88
C ASN A 867 1.43 -24.94 2.20
N TRP A 868 1.22 -24.16 3.26
CA TRP A 868 0.98 -24.65 4.63
C TRP A 868 -0.16 -25.68 4.70
N PRO A 869 0.03 -26.83 5.37
CA PRO A 869 -1.00 -27.85 5.58
C PRO A 869 -2.31 -27.29 6.12
N SER A 870 -2.25 -26.35 7.07
CA SER A 870 -3.43 -25.74 7.69
C SER A 870 -4.39 -25.08 6.70
N LYS A 871 -3.92 -24.58 5.54
CA LYS A 871 -4.80 -24.02 4.50
C LYS A 871 -5.84 -25.03 3.98
N LYS A 872 -5.54 -26.32 4.05
CA LYS A 872 -6.45 -27.42 3.66
C LYS A 872 -7.31 -27.92 4.83
N MET A 873 -6.99 -27.49 6.05
CA MET A 873 -7.70 -27.86 7.29
C MET A 873 -8.70 -26.78 7.74
N VAL A 874 -8.74 -25.64 7.04
CA VAL A 874 -9.70 -24.56 7.30
C VAL A 874 -10.96 -24.82 6.49
N GLU A 875 -12.06 -25.08 7.19
CA GLU A 875 -13.37 -25.12 6.57
C GLU A 875 -13.77 -23.75 6.04
N PRO A 876 -14.51 -23.67 4.92
CA PRO A 876 -15.04 -22.41 4.43
C PRO A 876 -15.80 -21.68 5.53
N MET A 877 -15.55 -20.38 5.67
CA MET A 877 -16.32 -19.53 6.58
C MET A 877 -17.81 -19.74 6.29
N PRO A 878 -18.64 -20.08 7.28
CA PRO A 878 -20.07 -20.18 7.07
C PRO A 878 -20.53 -18.83 6.53
N LYS A 879 -21.30 -18.82 5.44
CA LYS A 879 -21.93 -17.59 4.98
C LYS A 879 -22.75 -17.08 6.15
N ALA A 880 -22.33 -15.96 6.74
CA ALA A 880 -23.10 -15.33 7.80
C ALA A 880 -24.51 -15.10 7.22
N PRO A 881 -25.56 -15.70 7.81
CA PRO A 881 -26.91 -15.41 7.33
C PRO A 881 -27.08 -13.90 7.42
N ALA A 882 -27.63 -13.29 6.37
CA ALA A 882 -28.03 -11.89 6.43
C ALA A 882 -29.10 -11.80 7.52
N MET A 883 -28.68 -11.46 8.75
CA MET A 883 -29.59 -11.42 9.88
C MET A 883 -30.44 -10.16 9.71
N GLN A 884 -31.63 -10.35 9.15
CA GLN A 884 -32.63 -9.30 9.09
C GLN A 884 -33.04 -9.00 10.53
N THR A 885 -32.82 -7.77 10.97
CA THR A 885 -33.20 -7.35 12.33
C THR A 885 -34.73 -7.17 12.38
N ASP A 886 -35.31 -7.20 13.58
CA ASP A 886 -36.76 -6.92 13.73
C ASP A 886 -37.12 -5.54 13.17
N ALA A 887 -36.21 -4.56 13.27
CA ALA A 887 -36.36 -3.26 12.65
C ALA A 887 -36.38 -3.35 11.11
N ASP A 888 -35.49 -4.14 10.50
CA ASP A 888 -35.48 -4.35 9.04
C ASP A 888 -36.77 -5.05 8.54
N ILE A 889 -37.32 -6.00 9.31
CA ILE A 889 -38.60 -6.67 8.99
C ILE A 889 -39.76 -5.67 9.08
N ALA A 890 -39.89 -4.96 10.21
CA ALA A 890 -40.93 -3.97 10.41
C ALA A 890 -40.89 -2.87 9.33
N PHE A 891 -39.68 -2.39 9.02
CA PHE A 891 -39.45 -1.42 7.95
C PHE A 891 -39.89 -1.95 6.59
N THR A 892 -39.55 -3.20 6.24
CA THR A 892 -39.95 -3.81 4.96
C THR A 892 -41.47 -3.89 4.84
N ASN A 893 -42.18 -4.19 5.93
CA ASN A 893 -43.65 -4.23 5.95
C ASN A 893 -44.27 -2.84 5.75
N GLU A 894 -43.77 -1.81 6.45
CA GLU A 894 -44.23 -0.43 6.26
C GLU A 894 -43.89 0.10 4.86
N MET A 895 -42.73 -0.26 4.30
CA MET A 895 -42.38 0.06 2.91
C MET A 895 -43.32 -0.60 1.92
N ALA A 896 -43.66 -1.88 2.12
CA ALA A 896 -44.65 -2.56 1.28
C ALA A 896 -46.04 -1.90 1.37
N LYS A 897 -46.42 -1.43 2.57
CA LYS A 897 -47.65 -0.66 2.78
C LYS A 897 -47.62 0.68 2.04
N ALA A 898 -46.54 1.46 2.17
CA ALA A 898 -46.37 2.71 1.44
C ALA A 898 -46.50 2.50 -0.08
N MET A 899 -45.83 1.47 -0.62
CA MET A 899 -45.91 1.13 -2.05
C MET A 899 -47.32 0.77 -2.51
N ARG A 900 -48.12 0.09 -1.69
CA ARG A 900 -49.54 -0.17 -2.02
C ARG A 900 -50.35 1.12 -2.14
N PHE A 901 -50.16 2.08 -1.23
CA PHE A 901 -50.88 3.35 -1.27
C PHE A 901 -50.43 4.26 -2.41
N VAL A 902 -49.15 4.23 -2.79
CA VAL A 902 -48.68 4.90 -4.01
C VAL A 902 -49.44 4.36 -5.23
N ARG A 903 -49.53 3.04 -5.37
CA ARG A 903 -50.24 2.38 -6.49
C ARG A 903 -51.75 2.59 -6.48
N ALA A 904 -52.34 2.76 -5.30
CA ALA A 904 -53.76 3.07 -5.14
C ALA A 904 -54.07 4.57 -5.34
N VAL A 905 -53.08 5.38 -5.75
CA VAL A 905 -53.23 6.83 -5.98
C VAL A 905 -53.65 7.60 -4.72
N ALA A 906 -53.11 7.20 -3.56
CA ALA A 906 -53.22 7.90 -2.28
C ALA A 906 -51.87 8.49 -1.84
N PRO A 907 -51.29 9.44 -2.61
CA PRO A 907 -49.88 9.82 -2.53
C PRO A 907 -49.46 10.49 -1.22
N ASP A 908 -50.32 11.31 -0.61
CA ASP A 908 -49.95 12.02 0.62
C ASP A 908 -49.94 11.08 1.83
N TYR A 909 -50.89 10.15 1.90
CA TYR A 909 -50.86 9.09 2.92
C TYR A 909 -49.65 8.17 2.72
N ALA A 910 -49.37 7.76 1.48
CA ALA A 910 -48.21 6.94 1.15
C ALA A 910 -46.88 7.64 1.53
N THR A 911 -46.78 8.94 1.25
CA THR A 911 -45.60 9.76 1.60
C THR A 911 -45.43 9.85 3.11
N ASN A 912 -46.51 10.01 3.88
CA ASN A 912 -46.43 10.04 5.34
C ASN A 912 -45.98 8.69 5.92
N VAL A 913 -46.54 7.56 5.44
CA VAL A 913 -46.10 6.22 5.84
C VAL A 913 -44.62 6.01 5.50
N PHE A 914 -44.20 6.40 4.30
CA PHE A 914 -42.82 6.32 3.85
C PHE A 914 -41.87 7.15 4.72
N ILE A 915 -42.16 8.44 4.92
CA ILE A 915 -41.31 9.34 5.71
C ILE A 915 -41.18 8.82 7.13
N ASN A 916 -42.28 8.37 7.75
CA ASN A 916 -42.25 7.79 9.10
C ASN A 916 -41.39 6.53 9.16
N ALA A 917 -41.48 5.62 8.18
CA ALA A 917 -40.64 4.44 8.11
C ALA A 917 -39.15 4.79 7.95
N MET A 918 -38.83 5.80 7.13
CA MET A 918 -37.45 6.24 6.91
C MET A 918 -36.80 6.87 8.15
N GLN A 919 -37.58 7.41 9.10
CA GLN A 919 -37.04 7.92 10.36
C GLN A 919 -36.46 6.83 11.26
N ASP A 920 -36.75 5.54 11.01
CA ASP A 920 -36.17 4.45 11.78
C ASP A 920 -34.71 4.18 11.37
N MET A 921 -33.80 4.90 12.02
CA MET A 921 -32.35 4.78 11.83
C MET A 921 -31.78 3.43 12.30
N ARG A 922 -32.58 2.57 12.96
CA ARG A 922 -32.16 1.21 13.34
C ARG A 922 -32.06 0.27 12.13
N VAL A 923 -32.65 0.64 11.00
CA VAL A 923 -32.60 -0.10 9.73
C VAL A 923 -31.26 0.13 9.04
N SER A 924 -30.74 -0.86 8.32
CA SER A 924 -29.45 -0.69 7.64
C SER A 924 -29.51 0.42 6.57
N PRO A 925 -28.47 1.29 6.46
CA PRO A 925 -28.43 2.37 5.46
C PRO A 925 -28.57 1.87 4.02
N ALA A 926 -28.02 0.69 3.71
CA ALA A 926 -28.13 0.08 2.39
C ALA A 926 -29.59 -0.26 2.04
N LEU A 927 -30.34 -0.85 2.98
CA LEU A 927 -31.75 -1.18 2.76
C LEU A 927 -32.61 0.07 2.62
N ARG A 928 -32.41 1.07 3.51
CA ARG A 928 -33.16 2.33 3.42
C ARG A 928 -32.91 3.08 2.13
N GLN A 929 -31.66 3.17 1.68
CA GLN A 929 -31.32 3.84 0.43
C GLN A 929 -31.93 3.13 -0.79
N ASP A 930 -31.93 1.80 -0.81
CA ASP A 930 -32.59 1.01 -1.87
C ASP A 930 -34.10 1.26 -1.90
N GLN A 931 -34.75 1.22 -0.73
CA GLN A 931 -36.20 1.46 -0.62
C GLN A 931 -36.59 2.90 -0.93
N LEU A 932 -35.79 3.90 -0.56
CA LEU A 932 -35.98 5.31 -0.95
C LEU A 932 -36.02 5.45 -2.48
N VAL A 933 -35.05 4.87 -3.19
CA VAL A 933 -34.98 4.97 -4.65
C VAL A 933 -36.16 4.25 -5.31
N LYS A 934 -36.54 3.06 -4.80
CA LYS A 934 -37.71 2.31 -5.29
C LYS A 934 -39.02 3.07 -5.08
N PHE A 935 -39.22 3.63 -3.89
CA PHE A 935 -40.40 4.42 -3.56
C PHE A 935 -40.50 5.65 -4.46
N LEU A 936 -39.43 6.42 -4.60
CA LEU A 936 -39.45 7.64 -5.42
C LEU A 936 -39.65 7.35 -6.91
N HIS A 937 -39.10 6.25 -7.43
CA HIS A 937 -39.35 5.82 -8.79
C HIS A 937 -40.83 5.52 -9.01
N GLU A 938 -41.46 4.73 -8.13
CA GLU A 938 -42.88 4.40 -8.25
C GLU A 938 -43.77 5.63 -8.05
N PHE A 939 -43.43 6.47 -7.07
CA PHE A 939 -44.15 7.72 -6.80
C PHE A 939 -44.14 8.65 -8.03
N ALA A 940 -42.98 8.85 -8.66
CA ALA A 940 -42.85 9.66 -9.87
C ALA A 940 -43.61 9.07 -11.06
N LYS A 941 -43.73 7.74 -11.12
CA LYS A 941 -44.38 7.00 -12.20
C LYS A 941 -45.91 7.01 -12.09
N THR A 942 -46.44 6.88 -10.89
CA THR A 942 -47.88 6.59 -10.65
C THR A 942 -48.70 7.80 -10.24
N ASP A 943 -48.15 8.72 -9.44
CA ASP A 943 -48.85 9.94 -9.03
C ASP A 943 -48.76 11.00 -10.14
N ARG A 944 -49.91 11.36 -10.73
CA ARG A 944 -49.98 12.39 -11.79
C ARG A 944 -49.57 13.78 -11.30
N ASN A 945 -49.71 14.05 -10.00
CA ASN A 945 -49.37 15.32 -9.36
C ASN A 945 -47.93 15.35 -8.83
N ALA A 946 -47.19 14.25 -8.92
CA ALA A 946 -45.77 14.26 -8.57
C ALA A 946 -45.01 15.23 -9.48
N THR A 947 -44.15 16.04 -8.88
CA THR A 947 -43.21 16.93 -9.59
C THR A 947 -41.78 16.62 -9.17
N ALA A 948 -40.81 17.00 -10.00
CA ALA A 948 -39.38 16.90 -9.67
C ALA A 948 -39.06 17.59 -8.34
N ALA A 949 -39.67 18.75 -8.08
CA ALA A 949 -39.50 19.49 -6.83
C ALA A 949 -40.00 18.69 -5.61
N LYS A 950 -41.17 18.04 -5.70
CA LYS A 950 -41.71 17.18 -4.61
C LYS A 950 -40.80 15.96 -4.39
N VAL A 951 -40.41 15.27 -5.47
CA VAL A 951 -39.53 14.10 -5.43
C VAL A 951 -38.16 14.44 -4.84
N LEU A 952 -37.52 15.52 -5.28
CA LEU A 952 -36.22 15.97 -4.76
C LEU A 952 -36.30 16.41 -3.30
N ARG A 953 -37.40 17.02 -2.88
CA ARG A 953 -37.62 17.37 -1.47
C ARG A 953 -37.65 16.10 -0.59
N ILE A 954 -38.41 15.09 -1.01
CA ILE A 954 -38.46 13.79 -0.29
C ILE A 954 -37.08 13.13 -0.31
N TYR A 955 -36.39 13.10 -1.46
CA TYR A 955 -35.06 12.52 -1.58
C TYR A 955 -34.03 13.22 -0.67
N ARG A 956 -33.99 14.56 -0.67
CA ARG A 956 -33.06 15.33 0.17
C ARG A 956 -33.33 15.16 1.66
N ALA A 957 -34.60 15.08 2.04
CA ALA A 957 -34.99 14.89 3.44
C ALA A 957 -34.63 13.49 3.97
N ASN A 958 -34.58 12.48 3.10
CA ASN A 958 -34.49 11.07 3.52
C ASN A 958 -33.26 10.33 2.98
N ASN A 959 -32.33 10.99 2.26
CA ASN A 959 -31.07 10.38 1.89
C ASN A 959 -30.12 10.34 3.10
N ASP A 960 -29.35 9.26 3.18
CA ASP A 960 -28.38 9.02 4.24
C ASP A 960 -27.01 9.64 3.92
N ASP A 961 -26.97 10.70 3.10
CA ASP A 961 -25.73 11.38 2.71
C ASP A 961 -25.31 12.40 3.77
N PHE A 962 -25.04 11.90 4.98
CA PHE A 962 -24.62 12.71 6.12
C PHE A 962 -23.25 13.36 5.88
N ALA A 963 -22.38 12.74 5.08
CA ALA A 963 -21.11 13.33 4.68
C ALA A 963 -21.34 14.62 3.88
N ALA A 964 -22.29 14.63 2.94
CA ALA A 964 -22.62 15.86 2.23
C ALA A 964 -23.24 16.93 3.13
N LYS A 965 -24.04 16.54 4.14
CA LYS A 965 -24.57 17.48 5.14
C LYS A 965 -23.44 18.13 5.96
N ALA A 966 -22.42 17.36 6.33
CA ALA A 966 -21.26 17.86 7.05
C ALA A 966 -20.34 18.74 6.20
N LEU A 967 -20.12 18.36 4.93
CA LEU A 967 -19.08 18.94 4.08
C LEU A 967 -19.59 20.03 3.14
N GLY A 968 -20.90 20.07 2.89
CA GLY A 968 -21.53 20.95 1.91
C GLY A 968 -21.41 20.47 0.45
N TRP A 969 -20.80 19.31 0.20
CA TRP A 969 -20.64 18.70 -1.13
C TRP A 969 -20.68 17.17 -1.06
N SER A 970 -21.07 16.51 -2.16
CA SER A 970 -21.37 15.07 -2.17
C SER A 970 -20.56 14.24 -3.19
N VAL A 971 -19.75 13.29 -2.70
CA VAL A 971 -19.21 12.19 -3.52
C VAL A 971 -20.32 11.21 -3.92
N PHE A 972 -21.31 11.00 -3.05
CA PHE A 972 -22.41 10.09 -3.28
C PHE A 972 -23.23 10.47 -4.51
N MET A 973 -23.41 11.78 -4.77
CA MET A 973 -24.13 12.28 -5.94
C MET A 973 -23.39 12.10 -7.27
N ASN A 974 -22.08 11.85 -7.26
CA ASN A 974 -21.35 11.44 -8.47
C ASN A 974 -21.60 9.98 -8.85
N ASN A 975 -21.78 9.11 -7.85
CA ASN A 975 -21.89 7.66 -8.06
C ASN A 975 -23.35 7.19 -7.92
N ARG A 976 -23.74 6.75 -6.72
CA ARG A 976 -25.06 6.12 -6.47
C ARG A 976 -26.22 7.11 -6.61
N GLY A 977 -26.04 8.37 -6.20
CA GLY A 977 -27.07 9.39 -6.31
C GLY A 977 -27.44 9.72 -7.76
N GLY A 978 -26.48 9.74 -8.67
CA GLY A 978 -26.74 9.92 -10.11
C GLY A 978 -27.58 8.77 -10.72
N ALA A 979 -27.40 7.54 -10.25
CA ALA A 979 -28.25 6.41 -10.67
C ALA A 979 -29.69 6.55 -10.16
N ALA A 980 -29.89 7.13 -8.97
CA ALA A 980 -31.23 7.43 -8.46
C ALA A 980 -31.93 8.50 -9.32
N ILE A 981 -31.23 9.60 -9.64
CA ILE A 981 -31.77 10.68 -10.49
C ILE A 981 -32.21 10.14 -11.86
N ARG A 982 -31.37 9.32 -12.51
CA ARG A 982 -31.70 8.68 -13.79
C ARG A 982 -32.97 7.82 -13.71
N ARG A 983 -33.10 6.99 -12.67
CA ARG A 983 -34.29 6.15 -12.46
C ARG A 983 -35.57 6.97 -12.24
N MET A 984 -35.50 8.08 -11.51
CA MET A 984 -36.65 8.96 -11.33
C MET A 984 -37.02 9.69 -12.62
N ALA A 985 -36.02 10.10 -13.41
CA ALA A 985 -36.24 10.70 -14.73
C ALA A 985 -36.90 9.71 -15.71
N ASP A 986 -36.53 8.43 -15.70
CA ASP A 986 -37.19 7.39 -16.50
C ASP A 986 -38.68 7.25 -16.15
N ALA A 987 -39.02 7.32 -14.85
CA ALA A 987 -40.40 7.29 -14.39
C ALA A 987 -41.22 8.49 -14.92
N PHE A 988 -40.71 9.71 -14.78
CA PHE A 988 -41.38 10.90 -15.33
C PHE A 988 -41.51 10.85 -16.86
N ALA A 989 -40.46 10.42 -17.55
CA ALA A 989 -40.46 10.28 -19.00
C ALA A 989 -41.53 9.29 -19.49
N SER A 990 -41.76 8.19 -18.75
CA SER A 990 -42.75 7.16 -19.10
C SER A 990 -44.20 7.66 -19.17
N ARG A 991 -44.50 8.79 -18.51
CA ARG A 991 -45.81 9.47 -18.57
C ARG A 991 -45.77 10.83 -19.28
N GLY A 992 -44.67 11.15 -19.97
CA GLY A 992 -44.52 12.39 -20.74
C GLY A 992 -44.26 13.66 -19.93
N ALA A 993 -43.89 13.56 -18.64
CA ALA A 993 -43.62 14.71 -17.76
C ALA A 993 -42.21 15.28 -17.97
N TRP A 994 -41.94 15.84 -19.15
CA TRP A 994 -40.59 16.25 -19.57
C TRP A 994 -40.04 17.49 -18.85
N GLU A 995 -40.89 18.39 -18.36
CA GLU A 995 -40.47 19.52 -17.49
C GLU A 995 -39.81 19.00 -16.20
N ASP A 996 -40.39 17.96 -15.60
CA ASP A 996 -39.85 17.33 -14.39
C ASP A 996 -38.54 16.57 -14.68
N VAL A 997 -38.45 15.92 -15.84
CA VAL A 997 -37.19 15.32 -16.30
C VAL A 997 -36.10 16.39 -16.36
N ALA A 998 -36.36 17.53 -17.01
CA ALA A 998 -35.40 18.63 -17.11
C ALA A 998 -35.01 19.19 -15.73
N ALA A 999 -35.99 19.44 -14.86
CA ALA A 999 -35.78 19.97 -13.52
C ALA A 999 -34.95 19.04 -12.61
N LEU A 1000 -35.12 17.71 -12.72
CA LEU A 1000 -34.31 16.74 -11.96
C LEU A 1000 -32.82 16.86 -12.31
N PHE A 1001 -32.49 16.89 -13.60
CA PHE A 1001 -31.11 17.01 -14.04
C PHE A 1001 -30.53 18.41 -13.76
N ASP A 1002 -31.33 19.47 -13.81
CA ASP A 1002 -30.89 20.82 -13.42
C ASP A 1002 -30.53 20.91 -11.94
N ALA A 1003 -31.34 20.30 -11.08
CA ALA A 1003 -31.04 20.18 -9.66
C ALA A 1003 -29.79 19.33 -9.41
N TRP A 1004 -29.61 18.24 -10.15
CA TRP A 1004 -28.42 17.39 -10.03
C TRP A 1004 -27.16 18.12 -10.53
N ALA A 1005 -27.21 18.81 -11.67
CA ALA A 1005 -26.09 19.56 -12.22
C ALA A 1005 -25.62 20.71 -11.31
N ASN A 1006 -26.51 21.22 -10.46
CA ASN A 1006 -26.20 22.30 -9.51
C ASN A 1006 -26.14 21.81 -8.05
N TRP A 1007 -26.05 20.50 -7.81
CA TRP A 1007 -26.18 19.92 -6.47
C TRP A 1007 -25.20 20.53 -5.46
N ASP A 1008 -23.93 20.67 -5.84
CA ASP A 1008 -22.84 21.23 -5.03
C ASP A 1008 -22.54 22.70 -5.41
N GLY A 1009 -23.44 23.33 -6.15
CA GLY A 1009 -23.32 24.72 -6.61
C GLY A 1009 -22.01 25.00 -7.36
N LYS A 1010 -21.30 26.06 -6.94
CA LYS A 1010 -20.03 26.50 -7.54
C LYS A 1010 -18.86 25.55 -7.25
N MET A 1011 -18.98 24.63 -6.28
CA MET A 1011 -17.92 23.68 -5.96
C MET A 1011 -17.83 22.53 -6.94
N LEU A 1012 -18.86 22.33 -7.79
CA LEU A 1012 -18.87 21.29 -8.80
C LEU A 1012 -18.00 21.72 -10.01
N PRO A 1013 -16.98 20.95 -10.38
CA PRO A 1013 -16.19 21.17 -11.58
C PRO A 1013 -17.06 21.24 -12.83
N VAL A 1014 -16.67 22.11 -13.77
CA VAL A 1014 -17.45 22.35 -15.01
C VAL A 1014 -17.65 21.07 -15.82
N GLY A 1015 -16.66 20.17 -15.86
CA GLY A 1015 -16.75 18.86 -16.53
C GLY A 1015 -17.83 17.96 -15.93
N LEU A 1016 -17.89 17.84 -14.60
CA LEU A 1016 -18.94 17.07 -13.92
C LEU A 1016 -20.33 17.70 -14.11
N ARG A 1017 -20.43 19.04 -14.07
CA ARG A 1017 -21.67 19.77 -14.37
C ARG A 1017 -22.13 19.47 -15.80
N LEU A 1018 -21.21 19.52 -16.76
CA LEU A 1018 -21.48 19.24 -18.17
C LEU A 1018 -21.95 17.80 -18.36
N GLY A 1019 -21.30 16.81 -17.76
CA GLY A 1019 -21.72 15.41 -17.86
C GLY A 1019 -23.16 15.19 -17.41
N ARG A 1020 -23.57 15.81 -16.30
CA ARG A 1020 -24.95 15.77 -15.78
C ARG A 1020 -25.95 16.44 -16.74
N GLN A 1021 -25.59 17.58 -17.31
CA GLN A 1021 -26.41 18.30 -18.29
C GLN A 1021 -26.49 17.58 -19.64
N ARG A 1022 -25.42 16.91 -20.07
CA ARG A 1022 -25.38 16.10 -21.29
C ARG A 1022 -26.41 14.98 -21.24
N GLU A 1023 -26.56 14.31 -20.10
CA GLU A 1023 -27.60 13.29 -19.92
C GLU A 1023 -29.02 13.87 -20.11
N LYS A 1024 -29.30 15.06 -19.56
CA LYS A 1024 -30.57 15.77 -19.78
C LYS A 1024 -30.82 16.01 -21.26
N MET A 1025 -29.86 16.62 -21.94
CA MET A 1025 -30.01 17.02 -23.34
C MET A 1025 -30.18 15.81 -24.26
N ASN A 1026 -29.45 14.73 -24.02
CA ASN A 1026 -29.58 13.50 -24.78
C ASN A 1026 -30.98 12.87 -24.65
N ARG A 1027 -31.57 12.89 -23.44
CA ARG A 1027 -32.92 12.37 -23.20
C ARG A 1027 -33.99 13.20 -23.90
N LEU A 1028 -33.94 14.53 -23.76
CA LEU A 1028 -34.87 15.44 -24.43
C LEU A 1028 -34.78 15.30 -25.95
N ARG A 1029 -33.56 15.26 -26.50
CA ARG A 1029 -33.32 15.05 -27.94
C ARG A 1029 -33.89 13.71 -28.43
N GLY A 1030 -33.64 12.63 -27.70
CA GLY A 1030 -34.13 11.29 -28.06
C GLY A 1030 -35.65 11.18 -28.08
N ALA A 1031 -36.35 11.98 -27.29
CA ALA A 1031 -37.81 12.03 -27.24
C ALA A 1031 -38.43 13.07 -28.17
N ALA A 1032 -37.64 14.00 -28.72
CA ALA A 1032 -38.13 15.17 -29.44
C ALA A 1032 -39.01 14.82 -30.66
N GLY A 1033 -38.73 13.71 -31.35
CA GLY A 1033 -39.55 13.24 -32.48
C GLY A 1033 -40.89 12.60 -32.09
N LYS A 1034 -41.08 12.26 -30.82
CA LYS A 1034 -42.29 11.61 -30.28
C LYS A 1034 -43.06 12.49 -29.29
N SER A 1035 -42.46 13.61 -28.85
CA SER A 1035 -43.04 14.52 -27.87
C SER A 1035 -42.70 15.98 -28.20
N PRO A 1036 -43.68 16.78 -28.66
CA PRO A 1036 -43.49 18.21 -28.87
C PRO A 1036 -43.00 18.95 -27.62
N ALA A 1037 -43.46 18.53 -26.43
CA ALA A 1037 -43.00 19.08 -25.15
C ALA A 1037 -41.50 18.85 -24.92
N ALA A 1038 -41.00 17.64 -25.21
CA ALA A 1038 -39.56 17.34 -25.11
C ALA A 1038 -38.74 18.17 -26.12
N LYS A 1039 -39.25 18.36 -27.35
CA LYS A 1039 -38.62 19.22 -28.37
C LYS A 1039 -38.54 20.68 -27.90
N ALA A 1040 -39.65 21.25 -27.42
CA ALA A 1040 -39.69 22.63 -26.94
C ALA A 1040 -38.71 22.85 -25.78
N LEU A 1041 -38.60 21.89 -24.87
CA LEU A 1041 -37.63 21.94 -23.78
C LEU A 1041 -36.18 21.83 -24.26
N TYR A 1042 -35.91 20.91 -25.19
CA TYR A 1042 -34.59 20.82 -25.81
C TYR A 1042 -34.16 22.16 -26.40
N ASP A 1043 -35.03 22.79 -27.20
CA ASP A 1043 -34.75 24.09 -27.84
C ASP A 1043 -34.54 25.21 -26.81
N LYS A 1044 -35.38 25.26 -25.78
CA LYS A 1044 -35.28 26.23 -24.67
C LYS A 1044 -33.95 26.13 -23.93
N HIS A 1045 -33.46 24.92 -23.68
CA HIS A 1045 -32.24 24.70 -22.89
C HIS A 1045 -30.94 24.68 -23.73
N LEU A 1046 -31.04 24.56 -25.05
CA LEU A 1046 -29.89 24.45 -25.94
C LEU A 1046 -28.90 25.63 -25.83
N PRO A 1047 -29.32 26.91 -25.78
CA PRO A 1047 -28.37 28.03 -25.67
C PRO A 1047 -27.52 27.98 -24.40
N ALA A 1048 -28.13 27.65 -23.26
CA ALA A 1048 -27.42 27.52 -21.99
C ALA A 1048 -26.45 26.32 -22.00
N TYR A 1049 -26.85 25.21 -22.62
CA TYR A 1049 -26.00 24.04 -22.80
C TYR A 1049 -24.78 24.34 -23.68
N LEU A 1050 -24.97 25.08 -24.79
CA LEU A 1050 -23.88 25.53 -25.65
C LEU A 1050 -22.86 26.40 -24.90
N LYS A 1051 -23.33 27.33 -24.07
CA LYS A 1051 -22.43 28.16 -23.23
C LYS A 1051 -21.63 27.31 -22.23
N LEU A 1052 -22.27 26.31 -21.61
CA LEU A 1052 -21.59 25.39 -20.69
C LEU A 1052 -20.54 24.54 -21.42
N LEU A 1053 -20.82 24.10 -22.64
CA LEU A 1053 -19.83 23.40 -23.47
C LEU A 1053 -18.63 24.30 -23.80
N GLU A 1054 -18.86 25.57 -24.16
CA GLU A 1054 -17.77 26.53 -24.44
C GLU A 1054 -16.89 26.77 -23.22
N GLU A 1055 -17.52 26.90 -22.04
CA GLU A 1055 -16.82 27.03 -20.77
C GLU A 1055 -15.98 25.77 -20.49
N CYS A 1056 -16.57 24.57 -20.64
CA CYS A 1056 -15.87 23.31 -20.41
C CYS A 1056 -14.75 23.04 -21.44
N ALA A 1057 -14.93 23.43 -22.69
CA ALA A 1057 -13.92 23.30 -23.74
C ALA A 1057 -12.64 24.12 -23.45
N LYS A 1058 -12.77 25.17 -22.63
CA LYS A 1058 -11.68 26.05 -22.18
C LYS A 1058 -11.15 25.65 -20.80
N ASN A 1059 -12.05 25.43 -19.84
CA ASN A 1059 -11.74 25.34 -18.41
C ASN A 1059 -11.97 23.94 -17.81
N GLY A 1060 -12.26 22.93 -18.63
CA GLY A 1060 -12.40 21.54 -18.19
C GLY A 1060 -11.14 21.05 -17.47
N ALA A 1061 -11.33 20.36 -16.34
CA ALA A 1061 -10.26 19.91 -15.47
C ALA A 1061 -9.33 18.89 -16.14
N THR A 1062 -9.87 18.11 -17.08
CA THR A 1062 -9.13 17.07 -17.80
C THR A 1062 -9.16 17.28 -19.31
N SER A 1063 -8.18 16.73 -20.02
CA SER A 1063 -8.20 16.72 -21.49
C SER A 1063 -9.46 16.05 -22.05
N GLU A 1064 -10.01 15.04 -21.35
CA GLU A 1064 -11.30 14.43 -21.68
C GLU A 1064 -12.44 15.44 -21.60
N ASP A 1065 -12.58 16.17 -20.48
CA ASP A 1065 -13.66 17.14 -20.30
C ASP A 1065 -13.65 18.19 -21.41
N ARG A 1066 -12.46 18.68 -21.76
CA ARG A 1066 -12.28 19.68 -22.82
C ARG A 1066 -12.57 19.09 -24.19
N GLY A 1067 -12.04 17.91 -24.51
CA GLY A 1067 -12.20 17.27 -25.80
C GLY A 1067 -13.64 16.84 -26.07
N GLU A 1068 -14.29 16.21 -25.10
CA GLU A 1068 -15.68 15.81 -25.21
C GLU A 1068 -16.63 17.02 -25.36
N ALA A 1069 -16.33 18.15 -24.72
CA ALA A 1069 -17.09 19.38 -24.89
C ALA A 1069 -16.92 19.97 -26.30
N ARG A 1070 -15.70 19.95 -26.86
CA ARG A 1070 -15.43 20.40 -28.24
C ARG A 1070 -16.15 19.55 -29.27
N LEU A 1071 -16.18 18.23 -29.10
CA LEU A 1071 -16.90 17.31 -30.01
C LEU A 1071 -18.42 17.52 -29.96
N ASP A 1072 -18.98 17.79 -28.79
CA ASP A 1072 -20.39 18.14 -28.64
C ASP A 1072 -20.72 19.48 -29.31
N LEU A 1073 -19.87 20.50 -29.13
CA LEU A 1073 -20.03 21.80 -29.80
C LEU A 1073 -20.02 21.65 -31.32
N LEU A 1074 -19.04 20.90 -31.85
CA LEU A 1074 -18.95 20.61 -33.27
C LEU A 1074 -20.22 19.93 -33.76
N SER A 1075 -20.72 18.91 -33.05
CA SER A 1075 -21.95 18.20 -33.42
C SER A 1075 -23.17 19.13 -33.51
N LEU A 1076 -23.28 20.08 -32.57
CA LEU A 1076 -24.43 20.98 -32.45
C LEU A 1076 -24.35 22.21 -33.35
N ARG A 1077 -23.13 22.61 -33.76
CA ARG A 1077 -22.87 23.82 -34.55
C ARG A 1077 -22.31 23.56 -35.94
N ARG A 1078 -22.20 22.29 -36.36
CA ARG A 1078 -21.61 21.94 -37.67
C ARG A 1078 -22.23 22.77 -38.81
N ASP A 1079 -23.54 23.00 -38.78
CA ASP A 1079 -24.25 23.73 -39.86
C ASP A 1079 -23.89 25.22 -39.92
N THR A 1080 -23.21 25.76 -38.90
CA THR A 1080 -22.67 27.14 -38.87
C THR A 1080 -21.21 27.23 -39.31
N LEU A 1081 -20.57 26.10 -39.62
CA LEU A 1081 -19.17 25.98 -40.00
C LEU A 1081 -19.06 25.47 -41.44
N ASP A 1082 -18.08 25.98 -42.20
CA ASP A 1082 -17.72 25.44 -43.50
C ASP A 1082 -17.03 24.05 -43.38
N ALA A 1083 -16.86 23.39 -44.52
CA ALA A 1083 -16.30 22.04 -44.59
C ALA A 1083 -14.89 21.92 -43.97
N GLU A 1084 -14.05 22.95 -44.13
CA GLU A 1084 -12.67 22.91 -43.65
C GLU A 1084 -12.59 23.18 -42.14
N ALA A 1085 -13.39 24.12 -41.61
CA ALA A 1085 -13.49 24.37 -40.18
C ALA A 1085 -14.01 23.14 -39.41
N ARG A 1086 -14.96 22.41 -40.00
CA ARG A 1086 -15.45 21.13 -39.47
C ARG A 1086 -14.35 20.07 -39.40
N ALA A 1087 -13.61 19.90 -40.49
CA ALA A 1087 -12.50 18.95 -40.59
C ALA A 1087 -11.35 19.31 -39.63
N ALA A 1088 -10.97 20.59 -39.57
CA ALA A 1088 -9.95 21.12 -38.66
C ALA A 1088 -10.31 20.88 -37.19
N ALA A 1089 -11.58 21.00 -36.82
CA ALA A 1089 -12.04 20.73 -35.46
C ALA A 1089 -11.86 19.25 -35.05
N LEU A 1090 -12.08 18.29 -35.96
CA LEU A 1090 -11.78 16.87 -35.70
C LEU A 1090 -10.27 16.63 -35.63
N ARG A 1091 -9.49 17.17 -36.58
CA ARG A 1091 -8.01 17.10 -36.59
C ARG A 1091 -7.41 17.54 -35.27
N ALA A 1092 -7.86 18.68 -34.74
CA ALA A 1092 -7.36 19.22 -33.47
C ALA A 1092 -7.56 18.29 -32.26
N ILE A 1093 -8.51 17.35 -32.31
CA ILE A 1093 -8.76 16.38 -31.24
C ILE A 1093 -7.95 15.10 -31.45
N TYR A 1094 -8.02 14.48 -32.63
CA TYR A 1094 -7.38 13.19 -32.83
C TYR A 1094 -5.86 13.29 -33.03
N THR A 1095 -5.31 14.45 -33.35
CA THR A 1095 -3.84 14.69 -33.42
C THR A 1095 -3.23 15.09 -32.08
N ASP A 1096 -4.04 15.48 -31.09
CA ASP A 1096 -3.55 15.79 -29.75
C ASP A 1096 -3.17 14.50 -29.02
N LYS A 1097 -1.86 14.25 -28.90
CA LYS A 1097 -1.32 13.06 -28.25
C LYS A 1097 -1.62 12.99 -26.74
N PHE A 1098 -2.00 14.10 -26.11
CA PHE A 1098 -2.42 14.16 -24.70
C PHE A 1098 -3.95 14.04 -24.52
N MET A 1099 -4.69 13.93 -25.63
CA MET A 1099 -6.11 13.64 -25.61
C MET A 1099 -6.37 12.18 -25.24
N GLN A 1100 -7.44 11.92 -24.50
CA GLN A 1100 -7.87 10.55 -24.18
C GLN A 1100 -8.09 9.72 -25.46
N ASN A 1101 -7.61 8.48 -25.47
CA ASN A 1101 -7.73 7.58 -26.63
C ASN A 1101 -9.18 7.39 -27.08
N LYS A 1102 -10.12 7.25 -26.12
CA LYS A 1102 -11.56 7.16 -26.42
C LYS A 1102 -12.14 8.45 -27.03
N THR A 1103 -11.61 9.61 -26.68
CA THR A 1103 -12.04 10.91 -27.22
C THR A 1103 -11.45 11.13 -28.62
N ARG A 1104 -10.20 10.72 -28.86
CA ARG A 1104 -9.60 10.63 -30.21
C ARG A 1104 -10.45 9.71 -31.10
N ALA A 1105 -10.77 8.51 -30.62
CA ALA A 1105 -11.62 7.54 -31.31
C ALA A 1105 -13.02 8.09 -31.63
N ARG A 1106 -13.66 8.76 -30.67
CA ARG A 1106 -14.96 9.41 -30.87
C ARG A 1106 -14.89 10.47 -31.97
N ALA A 1107 -13.84 11.29 -32.00
CA ALA A 1107 -13.64 12.29 -33.05
C ALA A 1107 -13.61 11.64 -34.44
N VAL A 1108 -12.85 10.55 -34.60
CA VAL A 1108 -12.78 9.79 -35.86
C VAL A 1108 -14.14 9.19 -36.22
N ALA A 1109 -14.84 8.57 -35.27
CA ALA A 1109 -16.15 7.95 -35.48
C ALA A 1109 -17.24 8.95 -35.91
N MET A 1110 -17.04 10.25 -35.65
CA MET A 1110 -17.94 11.33 -36.04
C MET A 1110 -17.77 11.78 -37.49
N ALA A 1111 -16.67 11.41 -38.18
CA ALA A 1111 -16.36 11.91 -39.51
C ALA A 1111 -17.53 11.83 -40.51
N PRO A 1112 -18.28 10.71 -40.66
CA PRO A 1112 -19.40 10.65 -41.62
C PRO A 1112 -20.48 11.71 -41.34
N ALA A 1113 -20.83 11.90 -40.06
CA ALA A 1113 -21.84 12.87 -39.68
C ALA A 1113 -21.36 14.33 -39.85
N ILE A 1114 -20.05 14.57 -39.78
CA ILE A 1114 -19.47 15.91 -39.93
C ILE A 1114 -19.26 16.27 -41.41
N CYS A 1115 -18.89 15.28 -42.23
CA CYS A 1115 -18.73 15.37 -43.68
C CYS A 1115 -20.06 15.20 -44.44
N THR A 1116 -21.20 15.29 -43.77
CA THR A 1116 -22.52 15.33 -44.44
C THR A 1116 -22.87 16.77 -44.79
N TYR A 1117 -23.10 17.04 -46.06
CA TYR A 1117 -23.51 18.32 -46.62
C TYR A 1117 -24.78 18.09 -47.44
N ASP A 1118 -25.83 18.88 -47.17
CA ASP A 1118 -27.11 18.80 -47.90
C ASP A 1118 -27.70 17.36 -48.00
N GLY A 1119 -27.46 16.54 -46.97
CA GLY A 1119 -27.94 15.16 -46.88
C GLY A 1119 -27.03 14.11 -47.55
N ALA A 1120 -25.98 14.52 -48.25
CA ALA A 1120 -24.98 13.63 -48.84
C ALA A 1120 -23.69 13.61 -48.01
N THR A 1121 -23.14 12.41 -47.75
CA THR A 1121 -21.84 12.27 -47.07
C THR A 1121 -20.71 12.30 -48.08
N ASP A 1122 -19.75 13.21 -47.90
CA ASP A 1122 -18.47 13.19 -48.62
C ASP A 1122 -17.56 12.10 -48.05
N TRP A 1123 -17.67 10.91 -48.63
CA TRP A 1123 -16.92 9.75 -48.20
C TRP A 1123 -15.42 9.82 -48.52
N GLU A 1124 -14.98 10.65 -49.47
CA GLU A 1124 -13.55 10.86 -49.75
C GLU A 1124 -12.92 11.69 -48.62
N GLN A 1125 -13.62 12.73 -48.16
CA GLN A 1125 -13.18 13.48 -46.98
C GLN A 1125 -13.18 12.61 -45.71
N VAL A 1126 -14.16 11.72 -45.53
CA VAL A 1126 -14.18 10.74 -44.43
C VAL A 1126 -12.96 9.82 -44.49
N LYS A 1127 -12.61 9.31 -45.67
CA LYS A 1127 -11.40 8.50 -45.86
C LYS A 1127 -10.13 9.27 -45.51
N SER A 1128 -9.99 10.51 -45.99
CA SER A 1128 -8.84 11.37 -45.67
C SER A 1128 -8.68 11.55 -44.16
N LEU A 1129 -9.76 11.93 -43.47
CA LEU A 1129 -9.73 12.14 -42.02
C LEU A 1129 -9.44 10.86 -41.24
N ALA A 1130 -9.96 9.71 -41.67
CA ALA A 1130 -9.69 8.42 -41.05
C ALA A 1130 -8.22 8.02 -41.24
N PHE A 1131 -7.66 8.25 -42.43
CA PHE A 1131 -6.24 8.01 -42.72
C PHE A 1131 -5.34 8.94 -41.91
N GLU A 1132 -5.61 10.25 -41.92
CA GLU A 1132 -4.91 11.24 -41.10
C GLU A 1132 -4.92 10.83 -39.62
N ALA A 1133 -6.07 10.36 -39.11
CA ALA A 1133 -6.19 9.92 -37.72
C ALA A 1133 -5.39 8.64 -37.43
N LEU A 1134 -5.37 7.66 -38.33
CA LEU A 1134 -4.53 6.46 -38.20
C LEU A 1134 -3.03 6.83 -38.24
N ALA A 1135 -2.66 7.80 -39.07
CA ALA A 1135 -1.29 8.31 -39.18
C ALA A 1135 -0.88 9.25 -38.04
N SER A 1136 -1.84 9.81 -37.29
CA SER A 1136 -1.59 10.83 -36.25
C SER A 1136 -0.88 10.31 -34.99
N GLY A 1137 -0.78 8.99 -34.82
CA GLY A 1137 -0.11 8.35 -33.69
C GLY A 1137 -0.94 7.22 -33.08
N ASP A 1138 -0.50 6.73 -31.92
CA ASP A 1138 -1.15 5.61 -31.23
C ASP A 1138 -2.29 6.07 -30.32
N TRP A 1139 -3.51 5.70 -30.68
CA TRP A 1139 -4.70 5.83 -29.83
C TRP A 1139 -5.44 4.49 -29.67
N SER A 1140 -4.71 3.38 -29.82
CA SER A 1140 -5.24 2.02 -29.65
C SER A 1140 -5.84 1.78 -28.26
N GLY A 1141 -5.30 2.44 -27.22
CA GLY A 1141 -5.56 2.10 -25.83
C GLY A 1141 -4.90 0.78 -25.40
N MET A 1142 -4.04 0.22 -26.25
CA MET A 1142 -3.25 -0.97 -26.00
C MET A 1142 -1.86 -0.56 -25.53
N TYR A 1143 -1.40 -1.09 -24.39
CA TYR A 1143 0.00 -1.02 -24.02
C TYR A 1143 0.39 -2.25 -23.19
N PRO A 1144 1.54 -2.88 -23.45
CA PRO A 1144 2.05 -3.96 -22.61
C PRO A 1144 2.50 -3.41 -21.26
N HIS A 1145 1.96 -3.95 -20.17
CA HIS A 1145 2.51 -3.78 -18.82
C HIS A 1145 2.51 -5.13 -18.09
N PHE A 1146 3.34 -5.24 -17.06
CA PHE A 1146 3.64 -6.47 -16.32
C PHE A 1146 2.40 -7.24 -15.81
N TYR A 1147 1.35 -6.54 -15.36
CA TYR A 1147 0.14 -7.15 -14.78
C TYR A 1147 -0.99 -7.49 -15.76
N SER A 1148 -0.93 -7.01 -17.01
CA SER A 1148 -1.97 -7.27 -18.00
C SER A 1148 -1.37 -7.52 -19.37
N LYS A 1149 -1.32 -8.81 -19.75
CA LYS A 1149 -0.81 -9.28 -21.04
C LYS A 1149 -1.89 -9.37 -22.14
N SER A 1150 -3.14 -8.97 -21.88
CA SER A 1150 -4.26 -9.12 -22.81
C SER A 1150 -4.45 -7.86 -23.66
N ARG A 1151 -4.20 -7.94 -24.98
CA ARG A 1151 -4.27 -6.84 -25.97
C ARG A 1151 -5.52 -6.89 -26.86
N LYS A 1152 -6.58 -7.55 -26.38
CA LYS A 1152 -7.75 -7.98 -27.18
C LYS A 1152 -8.56 -6.86 -27.86
N ASN A 1153 -8.45 -5.60 -27.42
CA ASN A 1153 -9.30 -4.50 -27.89
C ASN A 1153 -8.45 -3.33 -28.42
N ASP A 1154 -8.14 -3.32 -29.71
CA ASP A 1154 -7.55 -2.15 -30.39
C ASP A 1154 -8.66 -1.16 -30.76
N THR A 1155 -8.66 0.01 -30.12
CA THR A 1155 -9.66 1.06 -30.34
C THR A 1155 -9.63 1.57 -31.79
N ARG A 1156 -8.48 1.54 -32.46
CA ARG A 1156 -8.34 1.96 -33.87
C ARG A 1156 -9.10 1.01 -34.78
N ILE A 1157 -8.85 -0.30 -34.67
CA ILE A 1157 -9.53 -1.34 -35.46
C ILE A 1157 -11.04 -1.24 -35.25
N GLY A 1158 -11.49 -1.19 -33.99
CA GLY A 1158 -12.93 -1.10 -33.69
C GLY A 1158 -13.59 0.16 -34.27
N THR A 1159 -12.89 1.30 -34.24
CA THR A 1159 -13.40 2.57 -34.76
C THR A 1159 -13.48 2.55 -36.29
N ILE A 1160 -12.43 2.10 -36.98
CA ILE A 1160 -12.42 2.01 -38.45
C ILE A 1160 -13.42 0.96 -38.95
N ALA A 1161 -13.53 -0.19 -38.29
CA ALA A 1161 -14.56 -1.18 -38.61
C ALA A 1161 -15.97 -0.61 -38.44
N GLY A 1162 -16.20 0.24 -37.43
CA GLY A 1162 -17.45 0.97 -37.27
C GLY A 1162 -17.74 1.96 -38.40
N LEU A 1163 -16.72 2.66 -38.91
CA LEU A 1163 -16.85 3.54 -40.09
C LEU A 1163 -17.13 2.74 -41.36
N ALA A 1164 -16.41 1.65 -41.58
CA ALA A 1164 -16.60 0.75 -42.72
C ALA A 1164 -18.01 0.17 -42.74
N LYS A 1165 -18.53 -0.25 -41.57
CA LYS A 1165 -19.92 -0.70 -41.44
C LYS A 1165 -20.92 0.38 -41.91
N LYS A 1166 -20.74 1.64 -41.48
CA LYS A 1166 -21.59 2.76 -41.92
C LYS A 1166 -21.49 3.02 -43.42
N ALA A 1167 -20.31 2.84 -44.02
CA ALA A 1167 -20.11 2.97 -45.45
C ALA A 1167 -20.84 1.83 -46.21
N VAL A 1168 -20.77 0.58 -45.73
CA VAL A 1168 -21.54 -0.54 -46.28
C VAL A 1168 -23.05 -0.27 -46.17
N GLU A 1169 -23.53 0.23 -45.03
CA GLU A 1169 -24.93 0.63 -44.83
C GLU A 1169 -25.36 1.77 -45.80
N ALA A 1170 -24.42 2.56 -46.30
CA ALA A 1170 -24.63 3.61 -47.30
C ALA A 1170 -24.30 3.18 -48.75
N ASP A 1171 -24.19 1.87 -49.00
CA ASP A 1171 -23.85 1.26 -50.30
C ASP A 1171 -22.50 1.70 -50.89
N ARG A 1172 -21.55 2.06 -50.01
CA ARG A 1172 -20.16 2.42 -50.33
C ARG A 1172 -19.19 1.35 -49.87
N LYS A 1173 -19.36 0.13 -50.42
CA LYS A 1173 -18.45 -1.01 -50.16
C LYS A 1173 -17.01 -0.72 -50.60
N ASP A 1174 -16.83 0.10 -51.63
CA ASP A 1174 -15.52 0.60 -52.09
C ASP A 1174 -14.80 1.37 -50.98
N VAL A 1175 -15.50 2.32 -50.33
CA VAL A 1175 -14.96 3.11 -49.23
C VAL A 1175 -14.69 2.24 -48.00
N ALA A 1176 -15.60 1.32 -47.68
CA ALA A 1176 -15.42 0.38 -46.58
C ALA A 1176 -14.16 -0.47 -46.75
N ARG A 1177 -13.91 -0.94 -47.98
CA ARG A 1177 -12.70 -1.68 -48.34
C ARG A 1177 -11.46 -0.83 -48.19
N ASP A 1178 -11.45 0.39 -48.76
CA ASP A 1178 -10.32 1.31 -48.65
C ASP A 1178 -9.95 1.59 -47.18
N LEU A 1179 -10.94 1.91 -46.35
CA LEU A 1179 -10.74 2.20 -44.92
C LEU A 1179 -10.10 1.02 -44.18
N LEU A 1180 -10.59 -0.19 -44.41
CA LEU A 1180 -10.12 -1.39 -43.73
C LEU A 1180 -8.76 -1.86 -44.25
N GLU A 1181 -8.51 -1.76 -45.55
CA GLU A 1181 -7.21 -2.08 -46.13
C GLU A 1181 -6.14 -1.08 -45.67
N ILE A 1182 -6.45 0.23 -45.64
CA ILE A 1182 -5.54 1.25 -45.10
C ILE A 1182 -5.27 1.01 -43.62
N CYS A 1183 -6.30 0.65 -42.84
CA CYS A 1183 -6.13 0.26 -41.44
C CYS A 1183 -5.20 -0.96 -41.31
N ALA A 1184 -5.43 -1.99 -42.13
CA ALA A 1184 -4.58 -3.18 -42.16
C ALA A 1184 -3.12 -2.83 -42.49
N ARG A 1185 -2.87 -2.04 -43.54
CA ARG A 1185 -1.51 -1.60 -43.93
C ARG A 1185 -0.86 -0.77 -42.83
N THR A 1186 -1.58 0.21 -42.28
CA THR A 1186 -1.04 1.12 -41.25
C THR A 1186 -0.71 0.38 -39.95
N LEU A 1187 -1.48 -0.66 -39.62
CA LEU A 1187 -1.29 -1.46 -38.41
C LEU A 1187 -0.48 -2.74 -38.64
N GLY A 1188 0.07 -2.96 -39.84
CA GLY A 1188 0.96 -4.09 -40.15
C GLY A 1188 0.28 -5.45 -40.32
N PHE A 1189 -1.01 -5.49 -40.64
CA PHE A 1189 -1.74 -6.74 -40.94
C PHE A 1189 -1.75 -7.01 -42.44
N PHE A 1190 -0.96 -7.99 -42.87
CA PHE A 1190 -0.85 -8.44 -44.26
C PHE A 1190 -1.35 -9.87 -44.43
N ALA A 1191 -1.64 -10.29 -45.67
CA ALA A 1191 -2.09 -11.65 -45.97
C ALA A 1191 -1.05 -12.73 -45.57
N ASP A 1192 0.24 -12.41 -45.67
CA ASP A 1192 1.41 -13.18 -45.22
C ASP A 1192 2.06 -12.55 -43.96
N GLY A 1193 1.30 -11.71 -43.25
CA GLY A 1193 1.79 -10.94 -42.11
C GLY A 1193 2.13 -11.82 -40.91
N THR A 1194 3.09 -11.36 -40.13
CA THR A 1194 3.49 -11.96 -38.85
C THR A 1194 3.06 -11.07 -37.69
N LEU A 1195 3.09 -11.60 -36.48
CA LEU A 1195 2.86 -10.78 -35.28
C LEU A 1195 3.85 -9.63 -35.14
N ALA A 1196 5.08 -9.77 -35.66
CA ALA A 1196 6.10 -8.73 -35.63
C ALA A 1196 5.74 -7.55 -36.55
N ASP A 1197 5.15 -7.83 -37.72
CA ASP A 1197 4.70 -6.78 -38.65
C ASP A 1197 3.63 -5.89 -37.99
N ALA A 1198 2.76 -6.48 -37.16
CA ALA A 1198 1.69 -5.77 -36.45
C ALA A 1198 2.10 -5.18 -35.09
N GLY A 1199 3.39 -5.25 -34.74
CA GLY A 1199 3.93 -4.79 -33.45
C GLY A 1199 3.40 -5.56 -32.23
N ASP A 1200 2.97 -6.80 -32.44
CA ASP A 1200 2.51 -7.68 -31.38
C ASP A 1200 3.63 -8.53 -30.78
N ASN A 1201 3.45 -8.94 -29.52
CA ASN A 1201 4.46 -9.66 -28.75
C ASN A 1201 3.98 -11.07 -28.37
N ASN A 1202 2.74 -11.42 -28.75
CA ASN A 1202 2.07 -12.67 -28.43
C ASN A 1202 1.09 -13.05 -29.55
N GLN A 1203 1.13 -14.31 -29.97
CA GLN A 1203 0.32 -14.82 -31.08
C GLN A 1203 -1.19 -14.70 -30.82
N ALA A 1204 -1.64 -14.98 -29.59
CA ALA A 1204 -3.07 -14.97 -29.28
C ALA A 1204 -3.70 -13.56 -29.43
N ASP A 1205 -2.94 -12.50 -29.16
CA ASP A 1205 -3.42 -11.13 -29.31
C ASP A 1205 -3.44 -10.70 -30.78
N TYR A 1206 -2.39 -11.08 -31.54
CA TYR A 1206 -2.33 -10.90 -32.99
C TYR A 1206 -3.54 -11.58 -33.66
N ASP A 1207 -3.80 -12.84 -33.34
CA ASP A 1207 -4.91 -13.61 -33.92
C ASP A 1207 -6.27 -12.97 -33.62
N LEU A 1208 -6.46 -12.41 -32.43
CA LEU A 1208 -7.71 -11.74 -32.07
C LEU A 1208 -7.92 -10.44 -32.84
N ARG A 1209 -6.86 -9.62 -32.98
CA ARG A 1209 -6.91 -8.36 -33.75
C ARG A 1209 -7.07 -8.65 -35.24
N LEU A 1210 -6.31 -9.61 -35.77
CA LEU A 1210 -6.43 -10.11 -37.13
C LEU A 1210 -7.85 -10.60 -37.39
N LYS A 1211 -8.40 -11.45 -36.52
CA LYS A 1211 -9.79 -11.94 -36.64
C LYS A 1211 -10.80 -10.80 -36.65
N ALA A 1212 -10.64 -9.80 -35.78
CA ALA A 1212 -11.54 -8.64 -35.75
C ALA A 1212 -11.50 -7.86 -37.07
N LEU A 1213 -10.30 -7.64 -37.62
CA LEU A 1213 -10.08 -6.95 -38.88
C LEU A 1213 -10.58 -7.77 -40.08
N THR A 1214 -10.28 -9.07 -40.16
CA THR A 1214 -10.76 -9.98 -41.19
C THR A 1214 -12.28 -10.07 -41.19
N ASN A 1215 -12.91 -10.18 -40.01
CA ASN A 1215 -14.36 -10.17 -39.90
C ASN A 1215 -14.97 -8.87 -40.47
N ALA A 1216 -14.34 -7.73 -40.22
CA ALA A 1216 -14.77 -6.46 -40.81
C ALA A 1216 -14.57 -6.43 -42.33
N LEU A 1217 -13.41 -6.86 -42.85
CA LEU A 1217 -13.10 -6.92 -44.29
C LEU A 1217 -14.10 -7.80 -45.06
N ASN A 1218 -14.51 -8.92 -44.46
CA ASN A 1218 -15.49 -9.82 -45.08
C ASN A 1218 -16.85 -9.15 -45.34
N THR A 1219 -17.21 -8.09 -44.60
CA THR A 1219 -18.48 -7.36 -44.81
C THR A 1219 -18.51 -6.53 -46.10
N CYS A 1220 -17.35 -6.25 -46.69
CA CYS A 1220 -17.20 -5.45 -47.92
C CYS A 1220 -16.40 -6.18 -49.02
N GLU A 1221 -16.28 -7.51 -48.92
CA GLU A 1221 -15.50 -8.35 -49.84
C GLU A 1221 -14.03 -7.89 -49.95
N GLY A 1222 -13.51 -7.26 -48.90
CA GLY A 1222 -12.12 -6.84 -48.80
C GLY A 1222 -11.22 -8.02 -48.46
N LYS A 1223 -9.93 -7.88 -48.76
CA LYS A 1223 -8.90 -8.85 -48.37
C LYS A 1223 -7.82 -8.14 -47.59
N LEU A 1224 -7.04 -8.92 -46.84
CA LEU A 1224 -5.82 -8.37 -46.27
C LEU A 1224 -4.89 -7.90 -47.41
N PRO A 1225 -4.25 -6.75 -47.26
CA PRO A 1225 -3.32 -6.24 -48.24
C PRO A 1225 -2.12 -7.18 -48.37
N THR A 1226 -1.54 -7.25 -49.56
CA THR A 1226 -0.19 -7.79 -49.76
C THR A 1226 0.84 -6.75 -49.27
N ARG A 1227 2.04 -7.20 -48.91
CA ARG A 1227 3.14 -6.27 -48.62
C ARG A 1227 3.37 -5.32 -49.82
N PRO A 1228 3.71 -4.04 -49.56
CA PRO A 1228 4.16 -3.12 -50.60
C PRO A 1228 5.37 -3.63 -51.38
#